data_AF-A0A7Y5B8Z0-F1
#
_entry.id   AF-A0A7Y5B8Z0-F1
#
_cell.length_a   1.000
_cell.length_b   1.000
_cell.length_c   1.000
_cell.angle_alpha   90.00
_cell.angle_beta   90.00
_cell.angle_gamma   90.00
#
_symmetry.space_group_name_H-M   'P 1'
#
loop_
_entity.id
_entity.type
_entity.pdbx_description
1 polymer ?
#
loop_
_entity_poly.entity_id
_entity_poly.type
_entity_poly.pdbx_seq_one_letter_code
_entity_poly.pdbx_strand_id
1 'polypeptide(L)'
;MLNRTINIISSYPNQLKTCVMGNEAIVRAAVEAGVNGVFSYPGTPSTEISEIFDHIYNFQHKAEYQMQYPEITTNKIYFEYSINEKIAMEKAIAYSIGNKSAMCVMKNVGMNVASDPLMSVTYQTIGGPLVVIVCDDPGCHSSSNEQDSRYWGPMANVPVFNPSTPSEAYKMVKQAFELSELIKLPVIVRTTTRVSHTRSTVHYGEINEKNRNANFERLPEHINIPARTATAHTRLLNKLNSDVINKLFRKNIVEHFNCKTAKIAIVTSGVATSYAQEIISDLKLENDVCLFEIGLIFPFPEKEIVEILKDKFTKLLILEELDPFIENQLRNIIQKNNLKINVKGKGFSTILPTGEFSLEIISKAIIEFAEIKSHENENLPIENYNDFLNQLPPRPPALCSGCPHRATFYLLKLAIPREQSELIMCGDIGCFGLGALPPLKMMDTINHMGMSISMAQGLYESFHDSDKDKKVVALLGDGTFFHSGLTSLVNAVYTRANILVIIFDNRTIGMTGQQDNPGSSHIPKYKEIDIPPVLKGLGIEVVEVINPYNIRESYEKVEKAINHKGVSVIVSKAPCIYLPEFKVGVNTKRVIKVDPEKCNTCANHDDVSITCSRCYTPKNNLSRAKSKIMAKNHIQGEAQLCPANICNHGFFNSILEGSYKEAVEIVRDKMLFARTCGDVCHRPCELFSEKNNFIPIKLLKKSVSAIDDNFYDFTEPIKRAKNAQSKNKCVAIIGAGPAGLSAAYDLVQQGYKISIFEKDNKVGGMITSAIPSFRMDKKGFEYEAMQLEKMGVEFIFNTKIGVDISFENIAENFDSTIISTGLPIAKKLDLVEDFIPERNRLSNLDFLKNFNEGTCQLKPNSSILVIGGGNSAIDAARAAKKLDPQNKVVITCIETEKNMPAFAEEINHAILEGIEIINCSYVNNIEKLSNDRLKISLFNFDNKDKFNQDFICDYVITAIGQIGDSTVDFGTSIKVDENGKIINNNTKTKIKNVFVAGDICQGNNMSLIGAIASGKKAAVEVRKLLENYTFDYEGNLALKRLNNTNIPEFRTNNEIVGIDKTQLENYDLFQSCQKCNHCIDNFGCPAMVKVNGKVQIDLTRCTLCGLCIDVCPNNAISWVTEIENESSKQILI
;
A
#
# COMPACT_ATOMS: atom_id res chain seq x y z
N MET A 1 -14.89 -17.57 -34.44
CA MET A 1 -15.45 -16.23 -34.75
C MET A 1 -15.93 -16.14 -36.19
N LEU A 2 -15.12 -16.42 -37.21
CA LEU A 2 -15.51 -16.33 -38.63
C LEU A 2 -16.85 -17.02 -38.98
N ASN A 3 -17.01 -18.31 -38.67
CA ASN A 3 -18.26 -19.04 -38.94
C ASN A 3 -19.48 -18.45 -38.21
N ARG A 4 -19.27 -17.88 -37.02
CA ARG A 4 -20.33 -17.22 -36.24
C ARG A 4 -20.79 -15.95 -36.96
N THR A 5 -19.85 -15.12 -37.42
CA THR A 5 -20.16 -13.92 -38.23
C THR A 5 -20.92 -14.30 -39.49
N ILE A 6 -20.44 -15.29 -40.26
CA ILE A 6 -21.10 -15.78 -41.48
C ILE A 6 -22.54 -16.22 -41.20
N ASN A 7 -22.77 -16.99 -40.13
CA ASN A 7 -24.13 -17.42 -39.77
C ASN A 7 -25.04 -16.25 -39.41
N ILE A 8 -24.52 -15.22 -38.74
CA ILE A 8 -25.33 -14.05 -38.33
C ILE A 8 -25.80 -13.23 -39.54
N ILE A 9 -24.99 -13.13 -40.59
CA ILE A 9 -25.29 -12.30 -41.78
C ILE A 9 -25.81 -13.11 -42.99
N SER A 10 -25.88 -14.43 -42.89
CA SER A 10 -26.49 -15.29 -43.91
C SER A 10 -28.03 -15.25 -43.83
N SER A 11 -28.69 -15.21 -44.99
CA SER A 11 -30.16 -15.34 -45.09
C SER A 11 -30.56 -16.81 -45.14
N TYR A 12 -31.60 -17.21 -44.38
CA TYR A 12 -32.06 -18.60 -44.30
C TYR A 12 -33.55 -18.72 -44.65
N PRO A 13 -33.89 -19.15 -45.88
CA PRO A 13 -35.29 -19.37 -46.29
C PRO A 13 -35.97 -20.46 -45.46
N ASN A 14 -35.24 -21.55 -45.21
CA ASN A 14 -35.63 -22.59 -44.26
C ASN A 14 -34.99 -22.25 -42.91
N GLN A 15 -35.77 -21.74 -41.97
CA GLN A 15 -35.30 -21.21 -40.69
C GLN A 15 -34.19 -22.06 -40.06
N LEU A 16 -33.02 -21.46 -39.78
CA LEU A 16 -31.92 -22.12 -39.09
C LEU A 16 -32.11 -22.03 -37.57
N LYS A 17 -32.29 -23.18 -36.93
CA LYS A 17 -32.38 -23.29 -35.47
C LYS A 17 -30.98 -23.17 -34.85
N THR A 18 -30.74 -22.18 -34.01
CA THR A 18 -29.43 -21.94 -33.37
C THR A 18 -29.59 -21.54 -31.90
N CYS A 19 -28.71 -22.01 -31.02
CA CYS A 19 -28.66 -21.59 -29.62
C CYS A 19 -27.65 -20.45 -29.45
N VAL A 20 -28.11 -19.28 -29.05
CA VAL A 20 -27.31 -18.04 -29.06
C VAL A 20 -27.51 -17.25 -27.78
N MET A 21 -26.54 -16.40 -27.47
CA MET A 21 -26.61 -15.44 -26.36
C MET A 21 -27.63 -14.32 -26.67
N GLY A 22 -28.27 -13.72 -25.67
CA GLY A 22 -29.18 -12.59 -25.86
C GLY A 22 -28.62 -11.45 -26.70
N ASN A 23 -27.39 -11.02 -26.43
CA ASN A 23 -26.73 -10.00 -27.24
C ASN A 23 -26.58 -10.40 -28.71
N GLU A 24 -26.26 -11.67 -29.00
CA GLU A 24 -26.21 -12.18 -30.38
C GLU A 24 -27.61 -12.27 -31.01
N ALA A 25 -28.64 -12.62 -30.22
CA ALA A 25 -30.03 -12.65 -30.65
C ALA A 25 -30.51 -11.25 -31.08
N ILE A 26 -30.13 -10.20 -30.34
CA ILE A 26 -30.40 -8.79 -30.68
C ILE A 26 -29.70 -8.41 -31.99
N VAL A 27 -28.42 -8.75 -32.15
CA VAL A 27 -27.67 -8.47 -33.38
C VAL A 27 -28.34 -9.14 -34.58
N ARG A 28 -28.65 -10.43 -34.47
CA ARG A 28 -29.33 -11.17 -35.54
C ARG A 28 -30.66 -10.51 -35.90
N ALA A 29 -31.47 -10.16 -34.91
CA ALA A 29 -32.76 -9.51 -35.14
C ALA A 29 -32.64 -8.18 -35.89
N ALA A 30 -31.63 -7.38 -35.55
CA ALA A 30 -31.35 -6.13 -36.22
C ALA A 30 -30.89 -6.33 -37.67
N VAL A 31 -30.05 -7.34 -37.92
CA VAL A 31 -29.64 -7.75 -39.27
C VAL A 31 -30.86 -8.16 -40.08
N GLU A 32 -31.72 -9.01 -39.54
CA GLU A 32 -32.96 -9.43 -40.23
C GLU A 32 -33.94 -8.29 -40.47
N ALA A 33 -34.00 -7.31 -39.57
CA ALA A 33 -34.79 -6.10 -39.75
C ALA A 33 -34.21 -5.13 -40.80
N GLY A 34 -33.01 -5.40 -41.31
CA GLY A 34 -32.34 -4.59 -42.32
C GLY A 34 -31.70 -3.33 -41.75
N VAL A 35 -31.01 -3.43 -40.60
CA VAL A 35 -30.25 -2.30 -40.02
C VAL A 35 -29.14 -1.83 -40.98
N ASN A 36 -29.00 -0.51 -41.19
CA ASN A 36 -27.97 0.05 -42.07
C ASN A 36 -26.77 0.62 -41.31
N GLY A 37 -26.99 1.16 -40.10
CA GLY A 37 -25.94 1.74 -39.27
C GLY A 37 -26.13 1.42 -37.79
N VAL A 38 -25.04 1.10 -37.10
CA VAL A 38 -25.01 0.83 -35.66
C VAL A 38 -23.95 1.71 -35.01
N PHE A 39 -24.35 2.43 -33.97
CA PHE A 39 -23.51 3.37 -33.24
C PHE A 39 -23.52 3.02 -31.77
N SER A 40 -22.34 2.98 -31.16
CA SER A 40 -22.21 2.52 -29.78
C SER A 40 -21.06 3.20 -29.04
N TYR A 41 -21.15 3.21 -27.72
CA TYR A 41 -20.01 3.40 -26.83
C TYR A 41 -19.84 2.13 -25.96
N PRO A 42 -18.62 1.69 -25.65
CA PRO A 42 -18.40 0.45 -24.89
C PRO A 42 -19.06 0.47 -23.50
N GLY A 43 -19.83 -0.60 -23.17
CA GLY A 43 -20.44 -0.74 -21.85
C GLY A 43 -21.14 -2.07 -21.61
N THR A 44 -20.72 -2.83 -20.60
CA THR A 44 -21.36 -4.08 -20.15
C THR A 44 -22.69 -3.77 -19.46
N PRO A 45 -23.78 -4.52 -19.71
CA PRO A 45 -23.85 -5.81 -20.43
C PRO A 45 -24.20 -5.71 -21.93
N SER A 46 -24.01 -4.55 -22.58
CA SER A 46 -24.29 -4.36 -24.01
C SER A 46 -23.10 -4.64 -24.95
N THR A 47 -21.89 -4.81 -24.40
CA THR A 47 -20.62 -4.93 -25.13
C THR A 47 -20.67 -5.89 -26.31
N GLU A 48 -21.16 -7.12 -26.10
CA GLU A 48 -21.10 -8.16 -27.12
C GLU A 48 -21.94 -7.82 -28.37
N ILE A 49 -22.97 -6.99 -28.24
CA ILE A 49 -23.73 -6.48 -29.40
C ILE A 49 -22.78 -5.69 -30.31
N SER A 50 -22.03 -4.77 -29.70
CA SER A 50 -21.12 -3.87 -30.40
C SER A 50 -19.92 -4.62 -30.99
N GLU A 51 -19.35 -5.57 -30.26
CA GLU A 51 -18.25 -6.42 -30.75
C GLU A 51 -18.67 -7.27 -31.95
N ILE A 52 -19.86 -7.86 -31.93
CA ILE A 52 -20.35 -8.64 -33.07
C ILE A 52 -20.54 -7.73 -34.29
N PHE A 53 -21.10 -6.52 -34.12
CA PHE A 53 -21.22 -5.57 -35.25
C PHE A 53 -19.87 -5.07 -35.76
N ASP A 54 -18.88 -4.86 -34.88
CA ASP A 54 -17.51 -4.54 -35.30
C ASP A 54 -16.92 -5.67 -36.15
N HIS A 55 -17.09 -6.92 -35.73
CA HIS A 55 -16.67 -8.08 -36.51
C HIS A 55 -17.40 -8.20 -37.85
N ILE A 56 -18.71 -7.94 -37.89
CA ILE A 56 -19.49 -7.90 -39.14
C ILE A 56 -18.94 -6.82 -40.07
N TYR A 57 -18.76 -5.60 -39.56
CA TYR A 57 -18.23 -4.48 -40.34
C TYR A 57 -16.85 -4.81 -40.92
N ASN A 58 -15.93 -5.28 -40.09
CA ASN A 58 -14.58 -5.64 -40.51
C ASN A 58 -14.60 -6.81 -41.52
N PHE A 59 -15.48 -7.79 -41.33
CA PHE A 59 -15.67 -8.88 -42.28
C PHE A 59 -16.15 -8.38 -43.65
N GLN A 60 -17.19 -7.55 -43.69
CA GLN A 60 -17.77 -7.04 -44.94
C GLN A 60 -16.87 -6.04 -45.68
N HIS A 61 -15.85 -5.46 -45.02
CA HIS A 61 -14.92 -4.50 -45.62
C HIS A 61 -13.58 -5.10 -46.07
N LYS A 62 -13.26 -6.34 -45.69
CA LYS A 62 -12.06 -7.04 -46.16
C LYS A 62 -12.23 -7.53 -47.61
N ALA A 63 -11.29 -7.17 -48.47
CA ALA A 63 -11.32 -7.55 -49.89
C ALA A 63 -11.36 -9.07 -50.12
N GLU A 64 -10.62 -9.83 -49.31
CA GLU A 64 -10.61 -11.31 -49.33
C GLU A 64 -12.02 -11.89 -49.16
N TYR A 65 -12.75 -11.43 -48.13
CA TYR A 65 -14.09 -11.95 -47.84
C TYR A 65 -15.16 -11.42 -48.81
N GLN A 66 -14.97 -10.23 -49.37
CA GLN A 66 -15.83 -9.72 -50.44
C GLN A 66 -15.78 -10.60 -51.70
N MET A 67 -14.59 -11.12 -52.03
CA MET A 67 -14.43 -12.06 -53.15
C MET A 67 -14.99 -13.44 -52.82
N GLN A 68 -14.80 -13.91 -51.58
CA GLN A 68 -15.19 -15.26 -51.17
C GLN A 68 -16.70 -15.40 -50.88
N TYR A 69 -17.34 -14.34 -50.37
CA TYR A 69 -18.73 -14.36 -49.92
C TYR A 69 -19.50 -13.10 -50.41
N PRO A 70 -19.64 -12.89 -51.73
CA PRO A 70 -20.25 -11.67 -52.29
C PRO A 70 -21.70 -11.44 -51.82
N GLU A 71 -22.46 -12.51 -51.63
CA GLU A 71 -23.87 -12.46 -51.22
C GLU A 71 -24.09 -11.82 -49.84
N ILE A 72 -23.22 -12.09 -48.87
CA ILE A 72 -23.31 -11.55 -47.50
C ILE A 72 -22.44 -10.30 -47.27
N THR A 73 -21.71 -9.85 -48.30
CA THR A 73 -20.84 -8.66 -48.23
C THR A 73 -21.32 -7.49 -49.11
N THR A 74 -22.37 -7.70 -49.91
CA THR A 74 -23.00 -6.65 -50.74
C THR A 74 -23.69 -5.58 -49.89
N ASN A 75 -24.55 -5.99 -48.95
CA ASN A 75 -25.29 -5.09 -48.08
C ASN A 75 -24.48 -4.78 -46.81
N LYS A 76 -23.59 -3.79 -46.92
CA LYS A 76 -22.68 -3.40 -45.84
C LYS A 76 -23.40 -2.68 -44.72
N ILE A 77 -23.24 -3.20 -43.50
CA ILE A 77 -23.70 -2.56 -42.27
C ILE A 77 -22.59 -1.65 -41.78
N TYR A 78 -22.89 -0.37 -41.57
CA TYR A 78 -21.94 0.55 -40.96
C TYR A 78 -21.89 0.34 -39.45
N PHE A 79 -20.69 0.29 -38.87
CA PHE A 79 -20.48 0.25 -37.43
C PHE A 79 -19.42 1.26 -37.00
N GLU A 80 -19.64 1.88 -35.85
CA GLU A 80 -18.68 2.78 -35.22
C GLU A 80 -18.80 2.74 -33.69
N TYR A 81 -17.64 2.63 -33.02
CA TYR A 81 -17.50 3.08 -31.64
C TYR A 81 -17.30 4.60 -31.64
N SER A 82 -18.31 5.34 -31.16
CA SER A 82 -18.22 6.78 -30.97
C SER A 82 -17.48 7.12 -29.68
N ILE A 83 -17.14 8.41 -29.47
CA ILE A 83 -16.37 8.84 -28.29
C ILE A 83 -17.18 8.82 -26.98
N ASN A 84 -18.51 8.84 -27.07
CA ASN A 84 -19.47 8.70 -25.98
C ASN A 84 -20.88 8.39 -26.54
N GLU A 85 -21.84 8.07 -25.68
CA GLU A 85 -23.20 7.71 -26.06
C GLU A 85 -23.98 8.88 -26.66
N LYS A 86 -23.67 10.13 -26.27
CA LYS A 86 -24.28 11.33 -26.87
C LYS A 86 -23.97 11.38 -28.37
N ILE A 87 -22.69 11.29 -28.74
CA ILE A 87 -22.27 11.29 -30.16
C ILE A 87 -22.82 10.05 -30.89
N ALA A 88 -22.86 8.89 -30.24
CA ALA A 88 -23.44 7.68 -30.83
C ALA A 88 -24.93 7.88 -31.19
N MET A 89 -25.72 8.44 -30.26
CA MET A 89 -27.14 8.72 -30.47
C MET A 89 -27.35 9.81 -31.51
N GLU A 90 -26.58 10.91 -31.48
CA GLU A 90 -26.64 11.97 -32.49
C GLU A 90 -26.37 11.46 -33.91
N LYS A 91 -25.37 10.58 -34.09
CA LYS A 91 -25.09 9.94 -35.38
C LYS A 91 -26.19 8.97 -35.82
N ALA A 92 -26.76 8.20 -34.88
CA ALA A 92 -27.88 7.31 -35.16
C ALA A 92 -29.12 8.10 -35.62
N ILE A 93 -29.42 9.23 -34.96
CA ILE A 93 -30.48 10.17 -35.36
C ILE A 93 -30.20 10.70 -36.77
N ALA A 94 -28.97 11.13 -37.06
CA ALA A 94 -28.62 11.65 -38.39
C ALA A 94 -28.79 10.59 -39.50
N TYR A 95 -28.39 9.34 -39.26
CA TYR A 95 -28.63 8.22 -40.19
C TYR A 95 -30.13 8.02 -40.45
N SER A 96 -30.91 8.05 -39.38
CA SER A 96 -32.36 7.89 -39.39
C SER A 96 -33.08 9.04 -40.13
N ILE A 97 -32.71 10.29 -39.90
CA ILE A 97 -33.20 11.45 -40.68
C ILE A 97 -32.79 11.33 -42.15
N GLY A 98 -31.59 10.80 -42.44
CA GLY A 98 -31.11 10.48 -43.79
C GLY A 98 -31.77 9.27 -44.47
N ASN A 99 -32.92 8.81 -43.96
CA ASN A 99 -33.70 7.67 -44.43
C ASN A 99 -33.00 6.30 -44.35
N LYS A 100 -31.92 6.16 -43.58
CA LYS A 100 -31.26 4.88 -43.28
C LYS A 100 -31.75 4.33 -41.95
N SER A 101 -31.92 3.02 -41.81
CA SER A 101 -32.25 2.41 -40.51
C SER A 101 -31.02 2.47 -39.58
N ALA A 102 -31.26 2.78 -38.31
CA ALA A 102 -30.19 2.96 -37.33
C ALA A 102 -30.48 2.23 -36.02
N MET A 103 -29.40 1.80 -35.37
CA MET A 103 -29.42 1.30 -34.00
C MET A 103 -28.40 2.06 -33.15
N CYS A 104 -28.82 2.47 -31.95
CA CYS A 104 -27.91 2.96 -30.93
C CYS A 104 -27.88 1.98 -29.77
N VAL A 105 -26.68 1.59 -29.31
CA VAL A 105 -26.49 0.57 -28.27
C VAL A 105 -25.74 1.18 -27.10
N MET A 106 -26.25 0.97 -25.90
CA MET A 106 -25.61 1.40 -24.65
C MET A 106 -26.11 0.60 -23.45
N LYS A 107 -25.44 0.74 -22.32
CA LYS A 107 -25.98 0.34 -21.01
C LYS A 107 -26.82 1.46 -20.40
N ASN A 108 -27.59 1.13 -19.35
CA ASN A 108 -28.45 2.07 -18.62
C ASN A 108 -27.81 3.44 -18.34
N VAL A 109 -26.61 3.48 -17.76
CA VAL A 109 -25.98 4.78 -17.41
C VAL A 109 -25.59 5.62 -18.63
N GLY A 110 -25.33 4.96 -19.77
CA GLY A 110 -25.04 5.64 -21.04
C GLY A 110 -26.24 6.42 -21.56
N MET A 111 -27.47 5.97 -21.23
CA MET A 111 -28.68 6.71 -21.58
C MET A 111 -28.77 8.07 -20.86
N ASN A 112 -28.16 8.22 -19.68
CA ASN A 112 -28.06 9.54 -19.04
C ASN A 112 -27.25 10.52 -19.91
N VAL A 113 -26.14 10.03 -20.50
CA VAL A 113 -25.28 10.81 -21.40
C VAL A 113 -26.00 11.12 -22.71
N ALA A 114 -26.77 10.15 -23.24
CA ALA A 114 -27.56 10.30 -24.46
C ALA A 114 -28.96 10.93 -24.27
N SER A 115 -29.28 11.40 -23.05
CA SER A 115 -30.63 11.89 -22.74
C SER A 115 -31.01 13.13 -23.55
N ASP A 116 -30.11 14.09 -23.70
CA ASP A 116 -30.31 15.32 -24.48
C ASP A 116 -30.74 15.06 -25.94
N PRO A 117 -29.99 14.25 -26.74
CA PRO A 117 -30.44 13.90 -28.08
C PRO A 117 -31.72 13.05 -28.10
N LEU A 118 -31.94 12.14 -27.13
CA LEU A 118 -33.18 11.35 -27.04
C LEU A 118 -34.42 12.24 -26.83
N MET A 119 -34.35 13.18 -25.89
CA MET A 119 -35.46 14.09 -25.58
C MET A 119 -35.78 15.02 -26.74
N SER A 120 -34.77 15.35 -27.55
CA SER A 120 -34.92 16.28 -28.67
C SER A 120 -35.49 15.62 -29.93
N VAL A 121 -35.10 14.38 -30.25
CA VAL A 121 -35.50 13.73 -31.51
C VAL A 121 -36.99 13.39 -31.57
N THR A 122 -37.66 13.21 -30.42
CA THR A 122 -39.09 12.83 -30.39
C THR A 122 -40.03 13.94 -30.85
N TYR A 123 -39.54 15.19 -30.87
CA TYR A 123 -40.23 16.33 -31.45
C TYR A 123 -40.01 16.46 -32.97
N GLN A 124 -39.01 15.76 -33.51
CA GLN A 124 -38.72 15.68 -34.93
C GLN A 124 -39.42 14.47 -35.57
N THR A 125 -39.45 14.46 -36.90
CA THR A 125 -39.75 13.24 -37.67
C THR A 125 -38.46 12.62 -38.14
N ILE A 126 -38.35 11.30 -37.99
CA ILE A 126 -37.26 10.50 -38.57
C ILE A 126 -37.68 9.88 -39.90
N GLY A 127 -36.73 9.62 -40.80
CA GLY A 127 -37.00 8.99 -42.10
C GLY A 127 -37.00 7.47 -42.01
N GLY A 128 -35.86 6.89 -41.63
CA GLY A 128 -35.67 5.47 -41.34
C GLY A 128 -35.90 5.12 -39.87
N PRO A 129 -36.16 3.85 -39.54
CA PRO A 129 -36.43 3.41 -38.18
C PRO A 129 -35.17 3.52 -37.32
N LEU A 130 -35.36 3.95 -36.07
CA LEU A 130 -34.33 4.13 -35.07
C LEU A 130 -34.68 3.30 -33.83
N VAL A 131 -33.84 2.31 -33.54
CA VAL A 131 -33.98 1.46 -32.35
C VAL A 131 -32.85 1.78 -31.37
N VAL A 132 -33.20 1.99 -30.10
CA VAL A 132 -32.22 2.18 -29.03
C VAL A 132 -32.24 0.95 -28.13
N ILE A 133 -31.11 0.24 -28.06
CA ILE A 133 -30.92 -0.88 -27.14
C ILE A 133 -30.31 -0.33 -25.85
N VAL A 134 -30.99 -0.55 -24.74
CA VAL A 134 -30.52 -0.16 -23.42
C VAL A 134 -30.44 -1.39 -22.54
N CYS A 135 -29.23 -1.76 -22.12
CA CYS A 135 -29.06 -2.90 -21.23
C CYS A 135 -28.90 -2.44 -19.78
N ASP A 136 -29.88 -2.77 -18.94
CA ASP A 136 -29.88 -2.53 -17.49
C ASP A 136 -29.05 -3.59 -16.76
N ASP A 137 -28.54 -3.21 -15.59
CA ASP A 137 -27.73 -4.07 -14.71
C ASP A 137 -28.29 -4.09 -13.28
N PRO A 138 -29.47 -4.73 -13.04
CA PRO A 138 -29.98 -4.95 -11.69
C PRO A 138 -28.94 -5.66 -10.82
N GLY A 139 -28.75 -5.19 -9.59
CA GLY A 139 -27.71 -5.65 -8.68
C GLY A 139 -26.31 -5.08 -8.93
N CYS A 140 -26.12 -4.24 -9.96
CA CYS A 140 -24.87 -3.51 -10.25
C CYS A 140 -23.62 -4.40 -10.38
N HIS A 141 -23.69 -5.49 -11.14
CA HIS A 141 -22.54 -6.37 -11.34
C HIS A 141 -21.36 -5.68 -12.07
N SER A 142 -21.67 -4.68 -12.89
CA SER A 142 -20.72 -3.94 -13.74
C SER A 142 -20.96 -2.42 -13.78
N SER A 143 -22.02 -1.93 -13.14
CA SER A 143 -22.40 -0.51 -13.11
C SER A 143 -22.15 0.15 -11.76
N SER A 144 -21.98 1.48 -11.78
CA SER A 144 -21.72 2.28 -10.57
C SER A 144 -22.97 2.55 -9.73
N ASN A 145 -24.15 2.42 -10.32
CA ASN A 145 -25.44 2.61 -9.67
C ASN A 145 -26.51 1.72 -10.32
N GLU A 146 -27.60 1.51 -9.58
CA GLU A 146 -28.76 0.76 -10.04
C GLU A 146 -29.75 1.76 -10.64
N GLN A 147 -30.16 1.54 -11.89
CA GLN A 147 -31.09 2.43 -12.60
C GLN A 147 -32.10 1.60 -13.39
N ASP A 148 -33.33 2.09 -13.44
CA ASP A 148 -34.41 1.49 -14.20
C ASP A 148 -34.71 2.28 -15.48
N SER A 149 -34.28 1.73 -16.62
CA SER A 149 -34.43 2.41 -17.91
C SER A 149 -35.87 2.44 -18.43
N ARG A 150 -36.82 1.77 -17.78
CA ARG A 150 -38.24 1.81 -18.19
C ARG A 150 -38.83 3.23 -18.11
N TYR A 151 -38.31 4.07 -17.21
CA TYR A 151 -38.75 5.46 -17.05
C TYR A 151 -38.38 6.38 -18.23
N TRP A 152 -37.42 6.00 -19.07
CA TRP A 152 -37.14 6.76 -20.30
C TRP A 152 -38.33 6.79 -21.25
N GLY A 153 -39.18 5.75 -21.23
CA GLY A 153 -40.40 5.69 -22.02
C GLY A 153 -41.33 6.87 -21.78
N PRO A 154 -41.91 7.02 -20.57
CA PRO A 154 -42.76 8.16 -20.23
C PRO A 154 -42.01 9.49 -20.22
N MET A 155 -40.73 9.53 -19.83
CA MET A 155 -39.97 10.78 -19.79
C MET A 155 -39.73 11.36 -21.19
N ALA A 156 -39.34 10.52 -22.17
CA ALA A 156 -39.08 10.94 -23.55
C ALA A 156 -40.29 10.83 -24.48
N ASN A 157 -41.39 10.20 -24.03
CA ASN A 157 -42.53 9.80 -24.87
C ASN A 157 -42.12 8.82 -25.99
N VAL A 158 -41.41 7.75 -25.63
CA VAL A 158 -40.84 6.76 -26.55
C VAL A 158 -41.33 5.35 -26.21
N PRO A 159 -41.81 4.54 -27.18
CA PRO A 159 -42.23 3.17 -26.89
C PRO A 159 -41.09 2.31 -26.33
N VAL A 160 -41.39 1.42 -25.39
CA VAL A 160 -40.39 0.59 -24.69
C VAL A 160 -40.79 -0.88 -24.69
N PHE A 161 -39.95 -1.74 -25.29
CA PHE A 161 -40.02 -3.19 -25.16
C PHE A 161 -39.14 -3.68 -24.00
N ASN A 162 -39.57 -4.74 -23.31
CA ASN A 162 -38.88 -5.35 -22.17
C ASN A 162 -38.94 -6.90 -22.25
N PRO A 163 -38.15 -7.53 -23.16
CA PRO A 163 -38.13 -8.98 -23.35
C PRO A 163 -37.72 -9.75 -22.08
N SER A 164 -38.31 -10.93 -21.90
CA SER A 164 -37.96 -11.84 -20.79
C SER A 164 -36.82 -12.82 -21.09
N THR A 165 -36.63 -13.14 -22.38
CA THR A 165 -35.63 -14.13 -22.83
C THR A 165 -34.86 -13.65 -24.06
N PRO A 166 -33.70 -14.26 -24.38
CA PRO A 166 -33.02 -14.01 -25.65
C PRO A 166 -33.90 -14.22 -26.90
N SER A 167 -34.83 -15.20 -26.87
CA SER A 167 -35.76 -15.45 -27.97
C SER A 167 -36.78 -14.31 -28.13
N GLU A 168 -37.26 -13.80 -27.02
CA GLU A 168 -38.13 -12.62 -27.04
C GLU A 168 -37.38 -11.36 -27.49
N ALA A 169 -36.14 -11.15 -27.03
CA ALA A 169 -35.33 -10.02 -27.46
C ALA A 169 -35.17 -10.04 -28.99
N TYR A 170 -34.92 -11.22 -29.57
CA TYR A 170 -34.86 -11.41 -31.01
C TYR A 170 -36.18 -11.03 -31.73
N LYS A 171 -37.34 -11.38 -31.16
CA LYS A 171 -38.65 -11.01 -31.71
C LYS A 171 -38.93 -9.51 -31.56
N MET A 172 -38.72 -8.97 -30.37
CA MET A 172 -39.09 -7.59 -30.01
C MET A 172 -38.19 -6.56 -30.68
N VAL A 173 -36.91 -6.85 -30.95
CA VAL A 173 -36.05 -5.96 -31.75
C VAL A 173 -36.59 -5.80 -33.17
N LYS A 174 -37.06 -6.88 -33.82
CA LYS A 174 -37.70 -6.78 -35.14
C LYS A 174 -38.99 -5.96 -35.08
N GLN A 175 -39.81 -6.18 -34.05
CA GLN A 175 -41.02 -5.38 -33.80
C GLN A 175 -40.70 -3.91 -33.51
N ALA A 176 -39.58 -3.61 -32.87
CA ALA A 176 -39.15 -2.25 -32.58
C ALA A 176 -38.78 -1.49 -33.88
N PHE A 177 -38.07 -2.14 -34.80
CA PHE A 177 -37.81 -1.56 -36.13
C PHE A 177 -39.10 -1.33 -36.92
N GLU A 178 -40.01 -2.31 -36.91
CA GLU A 178 -41.33 -2.18 -37.55
C GLU A 178 -42.15 -1.04 -36.95
N LEU A 179 -42.21 -0.95 -35.61
CA LEU A 179 -42.96 0.09 -34.92
C LEU A 179 -42.37 1.47 -35.22
N SER A 180 -41.04 1.62 -35.11
CA SER A 180 -40.34 2.87 -35.38
C SER A 180 -40.58 3.36 -36.82
N GLU A 181 -40.62 2.45 -37.79
CA GLU A 181 -40.96 2.74 -39.19
C GLU A 181 -42.37 3.32 -39.34
N LEU A 182 -43.34 2.75 -38.64
CA LEU A 182 -44.76 3.10 -38.78
C LEU A 182 -45.08 4.43 -38.11
N ILE A 183 -44.55 4.68 -36.92
CA ILE A 183 -44.88 5.89 -36.15
C ILE A 183 -43.86 7.02 -36.36
N LYS A 184 -42.73 6.75 -37.01
CA LYS A 184 -41.63 7.70 -37.22
C LYS A 184 -41.17 8.34 -35.91
N LEU A 185 -40.88 7.50 -34.92
CA LEU A 185 -40.28 7.84 -33.62
C LEU A 185 -39.19 6.80 -33.28
N PRO A 186 -38.20 7.15 -32.45
CA PRO A 186 -37.33 6.13 -31.87
C PRO A 186 -38.15 5.13 -31.04
N VAL A 187 -37.62 3.92 -30.87
CA VAL A 187 -38.18 2.88 -30.00
C VAL A 187 -37.07 2.29 -29.15
N ILE A 188 -37.31 2.14 -27.84
CA ILE A 188 -36.37 1.52 -26.91
C ILE A 188 -36.67 0.04 -26.78
N VAL A 189 -35.62 -0.79 -26.79
CA VAL A 189 -35.68 -2.17 -26.32
C VAL A 189 -34.75 -2.27 -25.12
N ARG A 190 -35.34 -2.50 -23.95
CA ARG A 190 -34.64 -2.61 -22.67
C ARG A 190 -34.38 -4.07 -22.36
N THR A 191 -33.12 -4.44 -22.14
CA THR A 191 -32.76 -5.78 -21.63
C THR A 191 -32.12 -5.67 -20.26
N THR A 192 -31.97 -6.79 -19.55
CA THR A 192 -31.18 -6.87 -18.32
C THR A 192 -29.95 -7.76 -18.52
N THR A 193 -29.00 -7.74 -17.59
CA THR A 193 -27.83 -8.64 -17.56
C THR A 193 -28.20 -10.09 -17.84
N ARG A 194 -29.30 -10.60 -17.27
CA ARG A 194 -29.76 -11.99 -17.50
C ARG A 194 -30.27 -12.22 -18.90
N VAL A 195 -30.99 -11.28 -19.50
CA VAL A 195 -31.42 -11.43 -20.90
C VAL A 195 -30.21 -11.34 -21.82
N SER A 196 -29.31 -10.38 -21.58
CA SER A 196 -28.14 -10.14 -22.42
C SER A 196 -27.14 -11.30 -22.42
N HIS A 197 -26.87 -11.93 -21.27
CA HIS A 197 -25.79 -12.93 -21.10
C HIS A 197 -26.25 -14.39 -20.94
N THR A 198 -27.56 -14.66 -20.97
CA THR A 198 -28.07 -16.04 -21.09
C THR A 198 -28.21 -16.45 -22.56
N ARG A 199 -28.44 -17.75 -22.80
CA ARG A 199 -28.65 -18.31 -24.13
C ARG A 199 -30.06 -18.86 -24.30
N SER A 200 -30.62 -18.70 -25.49
CA SER A 200 -31.85 -19.38 -25.91
C SER A 200 -31.71 -19.91 -27.32
N THR A 201 -32.56 -20.88 -27.67
CA THR A 201 -32.78 -21.24 -29.07
C THR A 201 -33.55 -20.14 -29.77
N VAL A 202 -33.07 -19.73 -30.95
CA VAL A 202 -33.73 -18.81 -31.88
C VAL A 202 -33.74 -19.41 -33.29
N HIS A 203 -34.63 -18.91 -34.13
CA HIS A 203 -34.83 -19.39 -35.50
C HIS A 203 -34.44 -18.28 -36.47
N TYR A 204 -33.21 -18.34 -36.97
CA TYR A 204 -32.69 -17.40 -37.96
C TYR A 204 -33.48 -17.55 -39.26
N GLY A 205 -34.10 -16.46 -39.72
CA GLY A 205 -34.94 -16.44 -40.91
C GLY A 205 -34.30 -15.71 -42.10
N GLU A 206 -35.15 -15.23 -43.00
CA GLU A 206 -34.72 -14.39 -44.11
C GLU A 206 -34.34 -12.99 -43.63
N ILE A 207 -33.32 -12.42 -44.26
CA ILE A 207 -32.89 -11.04 -44.02
C ILE A 207 -33.70 -10.10 -44.92
N ASN A 208 -34.30 -9.07 -44.33
CA ASN A 208 -35.06 -8.07 -45.08
C ASN A 208 -34.12 -7.06 -45.75
N GLU A 209 -33.80 -7.30 -47.02
CA GLU A 209 -32.99 -6.39 -47.84
C GLU A 209 -33.79 -5.16 -48.31
N LYS A 210 -34.29 -4.36 -47.37
CA LYS A 210 -34.78 -3.02 -47.70
C LYS A 210 -33.59 -2.13 -48.02
N ASN A 211 -33.23 -2.06 -49.29
CA ASN A 211 -32.24 -1.11 -49.78
C ASN A 211 -32.80 0.32 -49.69
N ARG A 212 -32.58 0.96 -48.53
CA ARG A 212 -32.99 2.34 -48.31
C ARG A 212 -31.97 3.26 -48.95
N ASN A 213 -32.38 4.05 -49.93
CA ASN A 213 -31.50 5.07 -50.49
C ASN A 213 -31.34 6.21 -49.48
N ALA A 214 -30.09 6.65 -49.28
CA ALA A 214 -29.81 7.83 -48.47
C ALA A 214 -30.52 9.03 -49.09
N ASN A 215 -31.38 9.69 -48.31
CA ASN A 215 -32.16 10.83 -48.77
C ASN A 215 -32.37 11.80 -47.60
N PHE A 216 -32.18 13.09 -47.84
CA PHE A 216 -32.46 14.15 -46.87
C PHE A 216 -33.55 15.06 -47.40
N GLU A 217 -34.75 14.94 -46.83
CA GLU A 217 -35.88 15.80 -47.15
C GLU A 217 -35.84 17.07 -46.30
N ARG A 218 -36.01 18.24 -46.92
CA ARG A 218 -36.03 19.53 -46.21
C ARG A 218 -37.41 19.77 -45.59
N LEU A 219 -37.68 19.12 -44.47
CA LEU A 219 -38.96 19.19 -43.76
C LEU A 219 -38.93 20.20 -42.61
N PRO A 220 -39.98 21.04 -42.42
CA PRO A 220 -40.15 21.87 -41.23
C PRO A 220 -40.07 21.09 -39.91
N GLU A 221 -40.45 19.82 -39.95
CA GLU A 221 -40.42 18.82 -38.87
C GLU A 221 -39.01 18.54 -38.33
N HIS A 222 -37.96 18.80 -39.10
CA HIS A 222 -36.59 18.61 -38.63
C HIS A 222 -36.11 19.77 -37.73
N ILE A 223 -36.90 20.83 -37.58
CA ILE A 223 -36.51 22.07 -36.92
C ILE A 223 -37.31 22.27 -35.63
N ASN A 224 -36.65 22.10 -34.49
CA ASN A 224 -37.21 22.36 -33.16
C ASN A 224 -36.89 23.81 -32.75
N ILE A 225 -37.90 24.68 -32.82
CA ILE A 225 -37.83 26.06 -32.31
C ILE A 225 -39.11 26.36 -31.51
N PRO A 226 -39.07 27.27 -30.52
CA PRO A 226 -40.22 27.53 -29.64
C PRO A 226 -41.55 27.73 -30.34
N ALA A 227 -41.57 28.41 -31.50
CA ALA A 227 -42.77 28.65 -32.30
C ALA A 227 -43.46 27.38 -32.86
N ARG A 228 -42.77 26.22 -32.86
CA ARG A 228 -43.25 24.94 -33.41
C ARG A 228 -43.35 23.83 -32.38
N THR A 229 -42.68 23.96 -31.22
CA THR A 229 -42.53 22.89 -30.23
C THR A 229 -43.86 22.40 -29.68
N ALA A 230 -44.84 23.28 -29.43
CA ALA A 230 -46.16 22.87 -28.94
C ALA A 230 -46.89 21.97 -29.95
N THR A 231 -46.90 22.33 -31.23
CA THR A 231 -47.50 21.52 -32.30
C THR A 231 -46.76 20.19 -32.48
N ALA A 232 -45.43 20.20 -32.38
CA ALA A 232 -44.62 18.99 -32.42
C ALA A 232 -44.98 18.03 -31.28
N HIS A 233 -45.19 18.54 -30.06
CA HIS A 233 -45.62 17.72 -28.92
C HIS A 233 -46.98 17.08 -29.16
N THR A 234 -47.96 17.82 -29.68
CA THR A 234 -49.28 17.25 -30.03
C THR A 234 -49.15 16.10 -31.03
N ARG A 235 -48.28 16.24 -32.05
CA ARG A 235 -48.02 15.16 -33.01
C ARG A 235 -47.38 13.94 -32.36
N LEU A 236 -46.42 14.14 -31.45
CA LEU A 236 -45.79 13.09 -30.67
C LEU A 236 -46.84 12.29 -29.86
N LEU A 237 -47.72 12.97 -29.13
CA LEU A 237 -48.79 12.33 -28.36
C LEU A 237 -49.79 11.60 -29.26
N ASN A 238 -50.13 12.16 -30.43
CA ASN A 238 -51.01 11.48 -31.39
C ASN A 238 -50.37 10.21 -31.96
N LYS A 239 -49.06 10.23 -32.24
CA LYS A 239 -48.30 9.05 -32.67
C LYS A 239 -48.31 7.96 -31.59
N LEU A 240 -48.09 8.34 -30.31
CA LEU A 240 -48.11 7.41 -29.17
C LEU A 240 -49.47 6.79 -28.89
N ASN A 241 -50.56 7.53 -29.10
CA ASN A 241 -51.93 7.03 -28.88
C ASN A 241 -52.53 6.35 -30.13
N SER A 242 -51.71 6.06 -31.14
CA SER A 242 -52.19 5.46 -32.39
C SER A 242 -52.65 4.01 -32.22
N ASP A 243 -53.62 3.60 -33.03
CA ASP A 243 -54.12 2.21 -33.06
C ASP A 243 -53.05 1.18 -33.38
N VAL A 244 -51.97 1.59 -34.06
CA VAL A 244 -50.81 0.73 -34.35
C VAL A 244 -50.17 0.27 -33.05
N ILE A 245 -49.97 1.19 -32.10
CA ILE A 245 -49.38 0.87 -30.80
C ILE A 245 -50.33 0.01 -29.97
N ASN A 246 -51.62 0.35 -29.92
CA ASN A 246 -52.60 -0.45 -29.16
C ASN A 246 -52.67 -1.91 -29.64
N LYS A 247 -52.66 -2.13 -30.97
CA LYS A 247 -52.60 -3.47 -31.57
C LYS A 247 -51.31 -4.20 -31.22
N LEU A 248 -50.18 -3.50 -31.26
CA LEU A 248 -48.89 -4.11 -30.95
C LEU A 248 -48.73 -4.40 -29.45
N PHE A 249 -49.29 -3.56 -28.59
CA PHE A 249 -49.38 -3.80 -27.14
C PHE A 249 -50.14 -5.09 -26.86
N ARG A 250 -51.37 -5.23 -27.39
CA ARG A 250 -52.17 -6.47 -27.25
C ARG A 250 -51.41 -7.71 -27.76
N LYS A 251 -50.70 -7.61 -28.88
CA LYS A 251 -49.91 -8.72 -29.46
C LYS A 251 -48.71 -9.13 -28.59
N ASN A 252 -48.24 -8.24 -27.71
CA ASN A 252 -47.14 -8.48 -26.80
C ASN A 252 -47.60 -8.66 -25.35
N ILE A 253 -48.89 -8.93 -25.13
CA ILE A 253 -49.37 -9.56 -23.90
C ILE A 253 -49.46 -11.06 -24.18
N VAL A 254 -48.68 -11.84 -23.44
CA VAL A 254 -48.67 -13.30 -23.57
C VAL A 254 -49.34 -13.90 -22.33
N GLU A 255 -50.38 -14.69 -22.56
CA GLU A 255 -51.05 -15.49 -21.54
C GLU A 255 -50.36 -16.85 -21.45
N HIS A 256 -49.84 -17.16 -20.27
CA HIS A 256 -49.28 -18.47 -19.95
C HIS A 256 -50.22 -19.23 -19.01
N PHE A 257 -50.23 -20.56 -19.13
CA PHE A 257 -51.06 -21.47 -18.32
C PHE A 257 -52.58 -21.23 -18.47
N ASN A 258 -53.41 -21.63 -17.50
CA ASN A 258 -54.87 -21.57 -17.64
C ASN A 258 -55.49 -20.23 -17.20
N CYS A 259 -55.49 -19.26 -18.10
CA CYS A 259 -56.10 -17.94 -17.88
C CYS A 259 -57.62 -17.87 -18.01
N LYS A 260 -58.30 -18.96 -18.37
CA LYS A 260 -59.77 -18.97 -18.54
C LYS A 260 -60.52 -19.11 -17.22
N THR A 261 -59.99 -19.93 -16.31
CA THR A 261 -60.68 -20.29 -15.06
C THR A 261 -59.97 -19.82 -13.80
N ALA A 262 -58.66 -19.51 -13.88
CA ALA A 262 -57.89 -19.03 -12.74
C ALA A 262 -58.49 -17.74 -12.14
N LYS A 263 -58.54 -17.67 -10.81
CA LYS A 263 -58.99 -16.47 -10.06
C LYS A 263 -57.84 -15.61 -9.55
N ILE A 264 -56.62 -16.13 -9.65
CA ILE A 264 -55.36 -15.50 -9.27
C ILE A 264 -54.59 -15.21 -10.56
N ALA A 265 -54.09 -13.98 -10.69
CA ALA A 265 -53.21 -13.60 -11.78
C ALA A 265 -51.85 -13.11 -11.25
N ILE A 266 -50.80 -13.44 -11.98
CA ILE A 266 -49.46 -12.87 -11.81
C ILE A 266 -49.14 -12.08 -13.07
N VAL A 267 -48.73 -10.82 -12.92
CA VAL A 267 -48.30 -9.96 -14.04
C VAL A 267 -46.80 -9.75 -13.95
N THR A 268 -46.10 -10.03 -15.05
CA THR A 268 -44.65 -9.95 -15.13
C THR A 268 -44.18 -9.24 -16.40
N SER A 269 -42.93 -8.80 -16.37
CA SER A 269 -42.23 -8.28 -17.54
C SER A 269 -40.73 -8.47 -17.36
N GLY A 270 -39.99 -8.64 -18.45
CA GLY A 270 -38.57 -8.96 -18.40
C GLY A 270 -38.29 -10.32 -17.76
N VAL A 271 -37.07 -10.51 -17.23
CA VAL A 271 -36.59 -11.82 -16.75
C VAL A 271 -37.46 -12.43 -15.63
N ALA A 272 -38.21 -11.61 -14.89
CA ALA A 272 -39.16 -12.06 -13.89
C ALA A 272 -40.20 -13.05 -14.44
N THR A 273 -40.56 -12.95 -15.73
CA THR A 273 -41.44 -13.93 -16.38
C THR A 273 -40.83 -15.34 -16.36
N SER A 274 -39.56 -15.48 -16.75
CA SER A 274 -38.91 -16.80 -16.84
C SER A 274 -38.83 -17.47 -15.47
N TYR A 275 -38.50 -16.70 -14.44
CA TYR A 275 -38.49 -17.19 -13.06
C TYR A 275 -39.89 -17.60 -12.59
N ALA A 276 -40.90 -16.78 -12.86
CA ALA A 276 -42.29 -17.10 -12.49
C ALA A 276 -42.79 -18.38 -13.18
N GLN A 277 -42.49 -18.56 -14.48
CA GLN A 277 -42.86 -19.77 -15.22
C GLN A 277 -42.25 -21.03 -14.60
N GLU A 278 -40.95 -21.02 -14.33
CA GLU A 278 -40.23 -22.14 -13.73
C GLU A 278 -40.85 -22.52 -12.37
N ILE A 279 -41.05 -21.53 -11.51
CA ILE A 279 -41.59 -21.73 -10.16
C ILE A 279 -43.05 -22.19 -10.18
N ILE A 280 -43.89 -21.62 -11.04
CA ILE A 280 -45.29 -22.04 -11.18
C ILE A 280 -45.37 -23.51 -11.60
N SER A 281 -44.51 -23.94 -12.51
CA SER A 281 -44.45 -25.34 -12.93
C SER A 281 -43.89 -26.27 -11.86
N ASP A 282 -42.83 -25.86 -11.15
CA ASP A 282 -42.27 -26.63 -10.04
C ASP A 282 -43.30 -26.83 -8.90
N LEU A 283 -44.11 -25.80 -8.64
CA LEU A 283 -45.18 -25.84 -7.64
C LEU A 283 -46.50 -26.45 -8.17
N LYS A 284 -46.56 -26.83 -9.45
CA LYS A 284 -47.74 -27.41 -10.12
C LYS A 284 -48.99 -26.53 -10.06
N LEU A 285 -48.84 -25.22 -10.26
CA LEU A 285 -49.91 -24.22 -10.17
C LEU A 285 -50.49 -23.80 -11.53
N GLU A 286 -50.18 -24.54 -12.61
CA GLU A 286 -50.56 -24.16 -13.97
C GLU A 286 -52.09 -24.08 -14.19
N ASN A 287 -52.87 -24.76 -13.33
CA ASN A 287 -54.33 -24.72 -13.41
C ASN A 287 -54.97 -23.64 -12.52
N ASP A 288 -54.24 -23.12 -11.53
CA ASP A 288 -54.75 -22.24 -10.49
C ASP A 288 -54.35 -20.77 -10.69
N VAL A 289 -53.22 -20.54 -11.37
CA VAL A 289 -52.63 -19.24 -11.60
C VAL A 289 -52.55 -18.92 -13.09
N CYS A 290 -53.05 -17.76 -13.47
CA CYS A 290 -52.81 -17.16 -14.78
C CYS A 290 -51.57 -16.28 -14.73
N LEU A 291 -50.64 -16.46 -15.68
CA LEU A 291 -49.45 -15.61 -15.79
C LEU A 291 -49.54 -14.74 -17.04
N PHE A 292 -49.58 -13.41 -16.84
CA PHE A 292 -49.55 -12.42 -17.90
C PHE A 292 -48.16 -11.81 -18.03
N GLU A 293 -47.54 -12.03 -19.18
CA GLU A 293 -46.30 -11.37 -19.55
C GLU A 293 -46.60 -10.14 -20.42
N ILE A 294 -46.06 -8.98 -20.03
CA ILE A 294 -46.17 -7.72 -20.78
C ILE A 294 -44.83 -7.40 -21.43
N GLY A 295 -44.75 -7.53 -22.75
CA GLY A 295 -43.54 -7.27 -23.54
C GLY A 295 -43.35 -5.83 -24.00
N LEU A 296 -44.42 -5.16 -24.47
CA LEU A 296 -44.41 -3.72 -24.75
C LEU A 296 -44.95 -3.00 -23.51
N ILE A 297 -44.08 -2.31 -22.76
CA ILE A 297 -44.42 -1.78 -21.43
C ILE A 297 -44.76 -0.28 -21.44
N PHE A 298 -44.43 0.43 -22.52
CA PHE A 298 -44.84 1.80 -22.73
C PHE A 298 -45.08 2.07 -24.22
N PRO A 299 -46.11 2.85 -24.60
CA PRO A 299 -47.17 3.37 -23.73
C PRO A 299 -48.06 2.24 -23.20
N PHE A 300 -48.77 2.51 -22.10
CA PHE A 300 -49.54 1.51 -21.36
C PHE A 300 -51.05 1.80 -21.52
N PRO A 301 -51.71 1.26 -22.57
CA PRO A 301 -53.04 1.70 -22.97
C PRO A 301 -54.14 1.20 -22.02
N GLU A 302 -54.93 2.15 -21.50
CA GLU A 302 -55.93 1.91 -20.46
C GLU A 302 -57.06 0.97 -20.90
N LYS A 303 -57.60 1.14 -22.11
CA LYS A 303 -58.77 0.37 -22.59
C LYS A 303 -58.46 -1.13 -22.66
N GLU A 304 -57.32 -1.46 -23.24
CA GLU A 304 -56.76 -2.81 -23.39
C GLU A 304 -56.63 -3.51 -22.03
N ILE A 305 -56.06 -2.82 -21.04
CA ILE A 305 -55.83 -3.37 -19.70
C ILE A 305 -57.15 -3.62 -18.97
N VAL A 306 -58.10 -2.68 -19.04
CA VAL A 306 -59.43 -2.86 -18.44
C VAL A 306 -60.15 -4.06 -19.05
N GLU A 307 -60.11 -4.23 -20.38
CA GLU A 307 -60.69 -5.40 -21.06
C GLU A 307 -60.08 -6.73 -20.58
N ILE A 308 -58.79 -6.74 -20.25
CA ILE A 308 -58.10 -7.95 -19.76
C ILE A 308 -58.49 -8.27 -18.32
N LEU A 309 -58.55 -7.27 -17.44
CA LEU A 309 -58.69 -7.48 -16.00
C LEU A 309 -60.14 -7.56 -15.50
N LYS A 310 -61.06 -6.86 -16.17
CA LYS A 310 -62.44 -6.66 -15.68
C LYS A 310 -63.17 -8.00 -15.46
N ASP A 311 -63.68 -8.17 -14.24
CA ASP A 311 -64.48 -9.31 -13.78
C ASP A 311 -63.82 -10.70 -13.87
N LYS A 312 -62.51 -10.78 -14.16
CA LYS A 312 -61.77 -12.06 -14.30
C LYS A 312 -61.07 -12.50 -13.02
N PHE A 313 -60.31 -11.60 -12.39
CA PHE A 313 -59.40 -11.93 -11.29
C PHE A 313 -59.80 -11.28 -9.98
N THR A 314 -59.53 -11.95 -8.87
CA THR A 314 -59.77 -11.44 -7.51
C THR A 314 -58.49 -11.00 -6.81
N LYS A 315 -57.37 -11.65 -7.15
CA LYS A 315 -56.03 -11.38 -6.62
C LYS A 315 -55.07 -11.18 -7.81
N LEU A 316 -54.22 -10.16 -7.70
CA LEU A 316 -53.17 -9.83 -8.67
C LEU A 316 -51.83 -9.66 -7.97
N LEU A 317 -50.81 -10.40 -8.38
CA LEU A 317 -49.42 -10.22 -7.93
C LEU A 317 -48.61 -9.66 -9.08
N ILE A 318 -47.85 -8.60 -8.86
CA ILE A 318 -46.94 -8.03 -9.85
C ILE A 318 -45.52 -8.41 -9.49
N LEU A 319 -44.84 -9.06 -10.43
CA LEU A 319 -43.42 -9.37 -10.33
C LEU A 319 -42.68 -8.63 -11.44
N GLU A 320 -42.02 -7.55 -11.06
CA GLU A 320 -41.14 -6.78 -11.92
C GLU A 320 -39.87 -6.43 -11.15
N GLU A 321 -38.70 -6.47 -11.78
CA GLU A 321 -37.44 -6.07 -11.13
C GLU A 321 -37.39 -4.56 -10.91
N LEU A 322 -36.54 -4.08 -9.98
CA LEU A 322 -36.34 -2.66 -9.66
C LEU A 322 -37.65 -1.96 -9.23
N ASP A 323 -37.93 -0.76 -9.73
CA ASP A 323 -39.06 0.06 -9.31
C ASP A 323 -40.45 -0.54 -9.69
N PRO A 324 -41.54 -0.16 -8.99
CA PRO A 324 -42.92 -0.55 -9.29
C PRO A 324 -43.48 0.15 -10.55
N PHE A 325 -42.83 0.02 -11.71
CA PHE A 325 -43.22 0.71 -12.94
C PHE A 325 -44.60 0.24 -13.46
N ILE A 326 -44.74 -1.06 -13.74
CA ILE A 326 -45.98 -1.67 -14.23
C ILE A 326 -47.02 -1.70 -13.10
N GLU A 327 -46.59 -1.97 -11.87
CA GLU A 327 -47.43 -1.95 -10.68
C GLU A 327 -48.15 -0.61 -10.54
N ASN A 328 -47.44 0.51 -10.66
CA ASN A 328 -48.06 1.84 -10.56
C ASN A 328 -49.08 2.08 -11.68
N GLN A 329 -48.79 1.67 -12.91
CA GLN A 329 -49.71 1.81 -14.04
C GLN A 329 -50.99 0.98 -13.81
N LEU A 330 -50.84 -0.28 -13.39
CA LEU A 330 -51.97 -1.16 -13.11
C LEU A 330 -52.80 -0.66 -11.93
N ARG A 331 -52.17 -0.24 -10.83
CA ARG A 331 -52.87 0.33 -9.67
C ARG A 331 -53.69 1.56 -10.06
N ASN A 332 -53.11 2.46 -10.86
CA ASN A 332 -53.81 3.64 -11.35
C ASN A 332 -55.04 3.26 -12.18
N ILE A 333 -54.88 2.37 -13.18
CA ILE A 333 -55.99 1.94 -14.04
C ILE A 333 -57.09 1.23 -13.24
N ILE A 334 -56.72 0.31 -12.33
CA ILE A 334 -57.64 -0.43 -11.45
C ILE A 334 -58.43 0.54 -10.58
N GLN A 335 -57.77 1.51 -9.95
CA GLN A 335 -58.43 2.50 -9.09
C GLN A 335 -59.32 3.44 -9.90
N LYS A 336 -58.82 3.99 -11.01
CA LYS A 336 -59.56 4.90 -11.90
C LYS A 336 -60.83 4.27 -12.47
N ASN A 337 -60.82 2.95 -12.71
CA ASN A 337 -61.94 2.20 -13.26
C ASN A 337 -62.74 1.40 -12.21
N ASN A 338 -62.50 1.62 -10.91
CA ASN A 338 -63.20 0.96 -9.80
C ASN A 338 -63.20 -0.59 -9.88
N LEU A 339 -62.10 -1.19 -10.34
CA LEU A 339 -61.96 -2.66 -10.40
C LEU A 339 -61.65 -3.23 -9.01
N LYS A 340 -62.43 -4.23 -8.56
CA LYS A 340 -62.31 -4.84 -7.22
C LYS A 340 -61.27 -5.97 -7.19
N ILE A 341 -59.99 -5.63 -7.37
CA ILE A 341 -58.88 -6.60 -7.42
C ILE A 341 -57.91 -6.31 -6.28
N ASN A 342 -57.52 -7.33 -5.50
CA ASN A 342 -56.48 -7.19 -4.48
C ASN A 342 -55.09 -7.27 -5.11
N VAL A 343 -54.37 -6.15 -5.15
CA VAL A 343 -53.09 -6.02 -5.83
C VAL A 343 -51.91 -6.05 -4.84
N LYS A 344 -51.00 -7.00 -5.04
CA LYS A 344 -49.73 -7.15 -4.32
C LYS A 344 -48.55 -7.01 -5.29
N GLY A 345 -47.41 -6.57 -4.79
CA GLY A 345 -46.21 -6.28 -5.57
C GLY A 345 -45.07 -5.88 -4.65
N LYS A 346 -44.40 -4.75 -4.91
CA LYS A 346 -43.32 -4.25 -4.06
C LYS A 346 -43.79 -4.06 -2.61
N GLY A 347 -42.97 -4.54 -1.66
CA GLY A 347 -43.28 -4.52 -0.23
C GLY A 347 -44.18 -5.66 0.25
N PHE A 348 -44.60 -6.58 -0.63
CA PHE A 348 -45.22 -7.85 -0.25
C PHE A 348 -44.18 -8.97 -0.24
N SER A 349 -44.21 -9.82 0.79
CA SER A 349 -43.25 -10.92 0.98
C SER A 349 -41.80 -10.42 0.88
N THR A 350 -40.95 -11.09 0.11
CA THR A 350 -39.55 -10.72 -0.14
C THR A 350 -39.35 -9.82 -1.37
N ILE A 351 -40.41 -9.24 -1.95
CA ILE A 351 -40.31 -8.45 -3.19
C ILE A 351 -39.86 -7.01 -2.87
N LEU A 352 -38.61 -6.70 -3.19
CA LEU A 352 -38.00 -5.39 -2.96
C LEU A 352 -37.85 -4.57 -4.25
N PRO A 353 -37.76 -3.23 -4.16
CA PRO A 353 -37.51 -2.34 -5.30
C PRO A 353 -36.04 -2.24 -5.71
N THR A 354 -35.15 -3.01 -5.07
CA THR A 354 -33.70 -2.94 -5.29
C THR A 354 -33.12 -4.33 -5.50
N GLY A 355 -32.01 -4.41 -6.22
CA GLY A 355 -31.32 -5.65 -6.51
C GLY A 355 -31.98 -6.48 -7.60
N GLU A 356 -31.30 -7.57 -7.93
CA GLU A 356 -31.73 -8.56 -8.91
C GLU A 356 -32.66 -9.60 -8.28
N PHE A 357 -33.69 -10.04 -9.01
CA PHE A 357 -34.54 -11.12 -8.53
C PHE A 357 -33.82 -12.47 -8.60
N SER A 358 -34.11 -13.33 -7.61
CA SER A 358 -33.68 -14.72 -7.58
C SER A 358 -34.89 -15.65 -7.55
N LEU A 359 -34.67 -16.93 -7.91
CA LEU A 359 -35.70 -17.97 -7.80
C LEU A 359 -36.24 -18.08 -6.38
N GLU A 360 -35.39 -17.90 -5.36
CA GLU A 360 -35.81 -17.95 -3.96
C GLU A 360 -36.79 -16.81 -3.61
N ILE A 361 -36.47 -15.58 -4.02
CA ILE A 361 -37.30 -14.39 -3.75
C ILE A 361 -38.68 -14.56 -4.38
N ILE A 362 -38.74 -15.00 -5.64
CA ILE A 362 -40.00 -15.17 -6.35
C ILE A 362 -40.78 -16.38 -5.80
N SER A 363 -40.09 -17.46 -5.45
CA SER A 363 -40.72 -18.67 -4.91
C SER A 363 -41.45 -18.40 -3.60
N LYS A 364 -40.80 -17.71 -2.66
CA LYS A 364 -41.43 -17.29 -1.40
C LYS A 364 -42.67 -16.43 -1.65
N ALA A 365 -42.56 -15.44 -2.54
CA ALA A 365 -43.67 -14.56 -2.86
C ALA A 365 -44.86 -15.29 -3.50
N ILE A 366 -44.62 -16.23 -4.42
CA ILE A 366 -45.68 -17.01 -5.06
C ILE A 366 -46.34 -17.96 -4.06
N ILE A 367 -45.56 -18.68 -3.23
CA ILE A 367 -46.07 -19.59 -2.20
C ILE A 367 -46.97 -18.83 -1.20
N GLU A 368 -46.50 -17.70 -0.70
CA GLU A 368 -47.25 -16.86 0.24
C GLU A 368 -48.51 -16.28 -0.40
N PHE A 369 -48.42 -15.82 -1.65
CA PHE A 369 -49.55 -15.21 -2.36
C PHE A 369 -50.63 -16.22 -2.75
N ALA A 370 -50.23 -17.41 -3.18
CA ALA A 370 -51.11 -18.51 -3.54
C ALA A 370 -51.62 -19.30 -2.33
N GLU A 371 -51.20 -18.94 -1.11
CA GLU A 371 -51.58 -19.59 0.16
C GLU A 371 -51.30 -21.10 0.16
N ILE A 372 -50.20 -21.51 -0.49
CA ILE A 372 -49.79 -22.92 -0.54
C ILE A 372 -49.19 -23.28 0.80
N LYS A 373 -49.69 -24.36 1.42
CA LYS A 373 -49.03 -24.98 2.56
C LYS A 373 -47.70 -25.56 2.06
N SER A 374 -46.62 -24.80 2.18
CA SER A 374 -45.29 -25.35 1.95
C SER A 374 -45.07 -26.45 2.99
N HIS A 375 -44.83 -27.68 2.53
CA HIS A 375 -43.94 -28.54 3.30
C HIS A 375 -42.64 -27.75 3.38
N GLU A 376 -42.27 -27.27 4.57
CA GLU A 376 -40.93 -26.75 4.79
C GLU A 376 -39.99 -27.81 4.23
N ASN A 377 -39.34 -27.54 3.09
CA ASN A 377 -38.34 -28.46 2.57
C ASN A 377 -37.30 -28.58 3.68
N GLU A 378 -37.13 -29.80 4.19
CA GLU A 378 -36.14 -30.25 5.18
C GLU A 378 -34.68 -30.04 4.72
N ASN A 379 -34.42 -29.08 3.84
CA ASN A 379 -33.08 -28.54 3.69
C ASN A 379 -32.85 -27.63 4.89
N LEU A 380 -32.61 -28.25 6.04
CA LEU A 380 -31.93 -27.62 7.16
C LEU A 380 -30.76 -26.82 6.55
N PRO A 381 -30.67 -25.49 6.79
CA PRO A 381 -29.51 -24.74 6.35
C PRO A 381 -28.28 -25.48 6.86
N ILE A 382 -27.31 -25.74 5.97
CA ILE A 382 -26.06 -26.41 6.32
C ILE A 382 -25.56 -25.78 7.62
N GLU A 383 -25.38 -26.58 8.67
CA GLU A 383 -24.88 -26.09 9.95
C GLU A 383 -23.60 -25.27 9.70
N ASN A 384 -23.52 -24.08 10.29
CA ASN A 384 -22.42 -23.14 10.08
C ASN A 384 -22.28 -22.56 8.65
N TYR A 385 -23.34 -22.53 7.82
CA TYR A 385 -23.33 -21.88 6.49
C TYR A 385 -22.82 -20.42 6.54
N ASN A 386 -23.33 -19.62 7.49
CA ASN A 386 -22.91 -18.23 7.66
C ASN A 386 -21.44 -18.14 8.10
N ASP A 387 -20.98 -19.05 8.96
CA ASP A 387 -19.58 -19.08 9.37
C ASP A 387 -18.66 -19.50 8.22
N PHE A 388 -19.08 -20.45 7.38
CA PHE A 388 -18.36 -20.81 6.16
C PHE A 388 -18.29 -19.65 5.18
N LEU A 389 -19.40 -18.96 4.92
CA LEU A 389 -19.42 -17.75 4.08
C LEU A 389 -18.50 -16.65 4.63
N ASN A 390 -18.52 -16.43 5.95
CA ASN A 390 -17.65 -15.45 6.61
C ASN A 390 -16.17 -15.84 6.57
N GLN A 391 -15.86 -17.14 6.42
CA GLN A 391 -14.49 -17.66 6.29
C GLN A 391 -13.99 -17.71 4.84
N LEU A 392 -14.86 -17.54 3.83
CA LEU A 392 -14.43 -17.51 2.44
C LEU A 392 -13.58 -16.25 2.17
N PRO A 393 -12.37 -16.40 1.58
CA PRO A 393 -11.55 -15.24 1.28
C PRO A 393 -12.25 -14.37 0.22
N PRO A 394 -12.39 -13.05 0.47
CA PRO A 394 -12.98 -12.16 -0.52
C PRO A 394 -12.11 -12.13 -1.78
N ARG A 395 -12.75 -12.14 -2.96
CA ARG A 395 -12.07 -12.05 -4.26
C ARG A 395 -12.44 -10.74 -4.96
N PRO A 396 -11.97 -9.59 -4.46
CA PRO A 396 -12.28 -8.32 -5.10
C PRO A 396 -11.63 -8.25 -6.48
N PRO A 397 -12.20 -7.48 -7.42
CA PRO A 397 -11.54 -7.19 -8.69
C PRO A 397 -10.15 -6.58 -8.47
N ALA A 398 -9.15 -7.03 -9.23
CA ALA A 398 -7.77 -6.59 -9.09
C ALA A 398 -7.15 -6.24 -10.45
N LEU A 399 -6.23 -5.28 -10.45
CA LEU A 399 -5.44 -4.95 -11.64
C LEU A 399 -4.61 -6.16 -12.09
N CYS A 400 -4.58 -6.41 -13.40
CA CYS A 400 -3.84 -7.52 -14.02
C CYS A 400 -2.34 -7.51 -13.67
N SER A 401 -1.68 -8.66 -13.77
CA SER A 401 -0.23 -8.79 -13.63
C SER A 401 0.51 -7.91 -14.63
N GLY A 402 1.39 -7.04 -14.13
CA GLY A 402 2.13 -6.09 -14.96
C GLY A 402 1.28 -5.00 -15.60
N CYS A 403 0.07 -4.72 -15.09
CA CYS A 403 -0.72 -3.59 -15.57
C CYS A 403 0.01 -2.24 -15.37
N PRO A 404 0.05 -1.34 -16.38
CA PRO A 404 0.72 -0.04 -16.25
C PRO A 404 0.03 0.89 -15.23
N HIS A 405 -1.28 0.71 -14.98
CA HIS A 405 -1.98 1.47 -13.94
C HIS A 405 -1.46 1.12 -12.54
N ARG A 406 -1.13 -0.15 -12.28
CA ARG A 406 -0.56 -0.58 -10.99
C ARG A 406 0.80 0.08 -10.77
N ALA A 407 1.60 0.16 -11.82
CA ALA A 407 2.90 0.82 -11.82
C ALA A 407 2.77 2.32 -11.49
N THR A 408 1.82 2.98 -12.14
CA THR A 408 1.47 4.39 -11.87
C THR A 408 1.00 4.59 -10.43
N PHE A 409 0.10 3.75 -9.91
CA PHE A 409 -0.36 3.87 -8.52
C PHE A 409 0.75 3.62 -7.51
N TYR A 410 1.64 2.66 -7.77
CA TYR A 410 2.79 2.44 -6.91
C TYR A 410 3.73 3.64 -6.90
N LEU A 411 3.98 4.25 -8.07
CA LEU A 411 4.72 5.50 -8.19
C LEU A 411 4.05 6.64 -7.40
N LEU A 412 2.74 6.81 -7.55
CA LEU A 412 1.98 7.81 -6.79
C LEU A 412 1.99 7.52 -5.29
N LYS A 413 2.03 6.24 -4.89
CA LYS A 413 2.15 5.87 -3.48
C LYS A 413 3.50 6.31 -2.91
N LEU A 414 4.58 6.23 -3.70
CA LEU A 414 5.90 6.73 -3.31
C LEU A 414 5.95 8.26 -3.21
N ALA A 415 5.36 8.98 -4.16
CA ALA A 415 5.39 10.44 -4.23
C ALA A 415 4.35 11.11 -3.32
N ILE A 416 3.21 10.47 -3.12
CA ILE A 416 2.08 10.95 -2.31
C ILE A 416 1.70 9.86 -1.29
N PRO A 417 2.52 9.59 -0.26
CA PRO A 417 2.17 8.63 0.78
C PRO A 417 0.88 9.07 1.48
N ARG A 418 -0.19 8.27 1.37
CA ARG A 418 -1.55 8.65 1.82
C ARG A 418 -1.66 9.00 3.29
N GLU A 419 -0.78 8.47 4.13
CA GLU A 419 -0.79 8.72 5.57
C GLU A 419 -0.02 9.99 5.98
N GLN A 420 0.74 10.58 5.05
CA GLN A 420 1.52 11.81 5.26
C GLN A 420 1.01 12.98 4.42
N SER A 421 0.27 12.68 3.34
CA SER A 421 -0.23 13.69 2.42
C SER A 421 -1.67 14.09 2.75
N GLU A 422 -1.92 15.40 2.79
CA GLU A 422 -3.28 15.95 2.86
C GLU A 422 -3.94 16.11 1.46
N LEU A 423 -3.28 15.68 0.38
CA LEU A 423 -3.83 15.79 -0.98
C LEU A 423 -5.05 14.89 -1.13
N ILE A 424 -6.11 15.43 -1.71
CA ILE A 424 -7.33 14.67 -2.02
C ILE A 424 -7.19 14.05 -3.41
N MET A 425 -7.51 12.75 -3.53
CA MET A 425 -7.38 11.94 -4.73
C MET A 425 -8.77 11.57 -5.26
N CYS A 426 -9.21 12.25 -6.30
CA CYS A 426 -10.49 12.03 -6.97
C CYS A 426 -10.32 11.11 -8.18
N GLY A 427 -11.01 9.97 -8.21
CA GLY A 427 -10.99 9.03 -9.33
C GLY A 427 -12.31 8.95 -10.12
N ASP A 428 -12.22 8.49 -11.36
CA ASP A 428 -13.37 8.04 -12.16
C ASP A 428 -13.53 6.51 -12.15
N ILE A 429 -14.66 6.03 -12.67
CA ILE A 429 -14.92 4.61 -12.90
C ILE A 429 -14.08 4.07 -14.07
N GLY A 430 -13.49 2.89 -13.89
CA GLY A 430 -12.64 2.21 -14.87
C GLY A 430 -11.59 1.32 -14.20
N CYS A 431 -10.66 0.75 -14.96
CA CYS A 431 -9.58 -0.09 -14.41
C CYS A 431 -8.79 0.63 -13.32
N PHE A 432 -8.58 1.93 -13.48
CA PHE A 432 -7.87 2.77 -12.51
C PHE A 432 -8.66 2.93 -11.19
N GLY A 433 -10.00 2.81 -11.20
CA GLY A 433 -10.83 2.76 -9.98
C GLY A 433 -10.46 1.61 -9.04
N LEU A 434 -9.86 0.52 -9.56
CA LEU A 434 -9.33 -0.57 -8.73
C LEU A 434 -8.14 -0.14 -7.85
N GLY A 435 -7.55 1.03 -8.10
CA GLY A 435 -6.53 1.64 -7.25
C GLY A 435 -7.03 2.05 -5.86
N ALA A 436 -8.35 2.14 -5.65
CA ALA A 436 -8.94 2.37 -4.33
C ALA A 436 -8.80 1.17 -3.38
N LEU A 437 -8.63 -0.04 -3.92
CA LEU A 437 -8.61 -1.27 -3.14
C LEU A 437 -7.19 -1.57 -2.58
N PRO A 438 -7.08 -2.34 -1.48
CA PRO A 438 -5.80 -2.86 -1.01
C PRO A 438 -5.08 -3.66 -2.11
N PRO A 439 -3.74 -3.60 -2.20
CA PRO A 439 -2.81 -2.88 -1.33
C PRO A 439 -2.51 -1.42 -1.74
N LEU A 440 -3.12 -0.91 -2.82
CA LEU A 440 -2.80 0.42 -3.35
C LEU A 440 -3.42 1.54 -2.51
N LYS A 441 -4.74 1.49 -2.27
CA LYS A 441 -5.50 2.46 -1.46
C LYS A 441 -5.23 3.94 -1.83
N MET A 442 -5.24 4.28 -3.12
CA MET A 442 -4.80 5.58 -3.62
C MET A 442 -5.93 6.59 -3.93
N MET A 443 -7.19 6.28 -3.62
CA MET A 443 -8.34 7.13 -3.97
C MET A 443 -9.18 7.43 -2.73
N ASP A 444 -9.67 8.66 -2.62
CA ASP A 444 -10.58 9.09 -1.55
C ASP A 444 -12.04 9.11 -2.02
N THR A 445 -12.27 9.31 -3.31
CA THR A 445 -13.60 9.28 -3.94
C THR A 445 -13.50 8.71 -5.36
N ILE A 446 -14.53 7.97 -5.78
CA ILE A 446 -14.70 7.52 -7.17
C ILE A 446 -16.08 7.97 -7.65
N ASN A 447 -16.15 8.44 -8.89
CA ASN A 447 -17.44 8.75 -9.51
C ASN A 447 -17.51 8.34 -10.99
N HIS A 448 -18.55 8.78 -11.69
CA HIS A 448 -18.76 8.49 -13.11
C HIS A 448 -17.69 9.11 -14.01
N MET A 449 -17.64 8.66 -15.27
CA MET A 449 -16.59 9.03 -16.23
C MET A 449 -16.49 10.56 -16.43
N GLY A 450 -15.29 11.12 -16.19
CA GLY A 450 -14.91 12.51 -16.43
C GLY A 450 -15.16 13.46 -15.27
N MET A 451 -15.75 12.98 -14.17
CA MET A 451 -16.09 13.82 -13.03
C MET A 451 -14.86 14.18 -12.19
N SER A 452 -13.84 13.32 -12.12
CA SER A 452 -12.65 13.48 -11.28
C SER A 452 -12.02 14.88 -11.37
N ILE A 453 -11.93 15.44 -12.59
CA ILE A 453 -11.40 16.78 -12.85
C ILE A 453 -12.33 17.88 -12.29
N SER A 454 -13.64 17.76 -12.51
CA SER A 454 -14.63 18.73 -12.01
C SER A 454 -14.81 18.63 -10.49
N MET A 455 -14.72 17.42 -9.94
CA MET A 455 -14.70 17.18 -8.50
C MET A 455 -13.47 17.84 -7.86
N ALA A 456 -12.29 17.67 -8.47
CA ALA A 456 -11.06 18.30 -7.98
C ALA A 456 -11.17 19.83 -7.98
N GLN A 457 -11.76 20.42 -9.03
CA GLN A 457 -12.05 21.85 -9.09
C GLN A 457 -13.01 22.28 -7.98
N GLY A 458 -14.16 21.62 -7.84
CA GLY A 458 -15.15 21.96 -6.83
C GLY A 458 -14.60 21.85 -5.40
N LEU A 459 -13.80 20.82 -5.13
CA LEU A 459 -13.11 20.65 -3.85
C LEU A 459 -12.08 21.75 -3.63
N TYR A 460 -11.24 22.05 -4.62
CA TYR A 460 -10.29 23.16 -4.55
C TYR A 460 -10.98 24.48 -4.19
N GLU A 461 -12.06 24.83 -4.90
CA GLU A 461 -12.85 26.04 -4.62
C GLU A 461 -13.49 26.01 -3.22
N SER A 462 -13.96 24.84 -2.76
CA SER A 462 -14.56 24.72 -1.43
C SER A 462 -13.59 24.98 -0.27
N PHE A 463 -12.28 24.88 -0.52
CA PHE A 463 -11.24 25.17 0.48
C PHE A 463 -10.67 26.58 0.38
N HIS A 464 -11.13 27.41 -0.57
CA HIS A 464 -10.55 28.74 -0.84
C HIS A 464 -10.67 29.70 0.36
N ASP A 465 -11.71 29.54 1.19
CA ASP A 465 -11.93 30.33 2.43
C ASP A 465 -11.11 29.84 3.63
N SER A 466 -10.41 28.71 3.50
CA SER A 466 -9.48 28.22 4.51
C SER A 466 -8.08 28.72 4.17
N ASP A 467 -7.25 29.07 5.17
CA ASP A 467 -5.83 29.46 5.00
C ASP A 467 -4.93 28.33 4.40
N LYS A 468 -5.52 27.34 3.71
CA LYS A 468 -4.88 26.18 3.12
C LYS A 468 -5.08 26.23 1.60
N ASP A 469 -4.09 26.75 0.87
CA ASP A 469 -3.95 26.61 -0.59
C ASP A 469 -3.71 25.11 -0.93
N LYS A 470 -4.80 24.32 -0.96
CA LYS A 470 -4.75 22.86 -1.12
C LYS A 470 -4.87 22.47 -2.59
N LYS A 471 -3.81 21.85 -3.11
CA LYS A 471 -3.87 21.18 -4.41
C LYS A 471 -4.73 19.91 -4.32
N VAL A 472 -5.54 19.64 -5.35
CA VAL A 472 -6.35 18.40 -5.45
C VAL A 472 -5.93 17.60 -6.68
N VAL A 473 -5.98 16.27 -6.59
CA VAL A 473 -5.54 15.37 -7.66
C VAL A 473 -6.73 14.68 -8.32
N ALA A 474 -6.83 14.75 -9.64
CA ALA A 474 -7.81 14.04 -10.46
C ALA A 474 -7.17 12.87 -11.21
N LEU A 475 -7.82 11.70 -11.22
CA LEU A 475 -7.35 10.46 -11.81
C LEU A 475 -8.37 9.91 -12.81
N LEU A 476 -8.00 9.82 -14.08
CA LEU A 476 -8.88 9.32 -15.14
C LEU A 476 -8.12 8.55 -16.23
N GLY A 477 -8.81 7.66 -16.95
CA GLY A 477 -8.25 6.96 -18.12
C GLY A 477 -8.27 7.80 -19.40
N ASP A 478 -7.50 7.39 -20.41
CA ASP A 478 -7.54 7.93 -21.77
C ASP A 478 -8.94 7.88 -22.41
N GLY A 479 -9.65 6.75 -22.30
CA GLY A 479 -11.03 6.63 -22.79
C GLY A 479 -11.97 7.62 -22.11
N THR A 480 -11.80 7.82 -20.80
CA THR A 480 -12.56 8.80 -20.01
C THR A 480 -12.22 10.24 -20.39
N PHE A 481 -10.94 10.51 -20.68
CA PHE A 481 -10.47 11.81 -21.13
C PHE A 481 -11.19 12.23 -22.43
N PHE A 482 -11.26 11.34 -23.42
CA PHE A 482 -11.98 11.61 -24.67
C PHE A 482 -13.51 11.62 -24.52
N HIS A 483 -14.07 10.85 -23.58
CA HIS A 483 -15.51 10.75 -23.36
C HIS A 483 -16.12 12.04 -22.81
N SER A 484 -15.57 12.55 -21.70
CA SER A 484 -16.09 13.74 -20.99
C SER A 484 -15.01 14.53 -20.23
N GLY A 485 -13.78 14.02 -20.11
CA GLY A 485 -12.72 14.71 -19.38
C GLY A 485 -12.25 16.01 -20.05
N LEU A 486 -12.31 16.09 -21.39
CA LEU A 486 -11.91 17.28 -22.15
C LEU A 486 -12.65 18.55 -21.72
N THR A 487 -13.97 18.49 -21.59
CA THR A 487 -14.79 19.66 -21.21
C THR A 487 -14.50 20.08 -19.77
N SER A 488 -14.35 19.11 -18.86
CA SER A 488 -13.95 19.36 -17.47
C SER A 488 -12.58 20.07 -17.38
N LEU A 489 -11.63 19.66 -18.22
CA LEU A 489 -10.28 20.23 -18.23
C LEU A 489 -10.23 21.65 -18.83
N VAL A 490 -11.01 21.90 -19.88
CA VAL A 490 -11.19 23.26 -20.44
C VAL A 490 -11.68 24.21 -19.34
N ASN A 491 -12.66 23.77 -18.53
CA ASN A 491 -13.15 24.57 -17.41
C ASN A 491 -12.04 24.83 -16.37
N ALA A 492 -11.24 23.82 -16.02
CA ALA A 492 -10.15 23.96 -15.05
C ALA A 492 -9.11 24.99 -15.48
N VAL A 493 -8.75 25.02 -16.77
CA VAL A 493 -7.83 26.01 -17.32
C VAL A 493 -8.47 27.40 -17.30
N TYR A 494 -9.74 27.52 -17.70
CA TYR A 494 -10.48 28.78 -17.67
C TYR A 494 -10.58 29.38 -16.26
N THR A 495 -10.85 28.56 -15.24
CA THR A 495 -10.95 28.98 -13.84
C THR A 495 -9.60 29.07 -13.12
N ARG A 496 -8.51 28.62 -13.74
CA ARG A 496 -7.15 28.57 -13.16
C ARG A 496 -7.06 27.73 -11.88
N ALA A 497 -7.83 26.64 -11.81
CA ALA A 497 -7.86 25.78 -10.64
C ALA A 497 -6.46 25.19 -10.31
N ASN A 498 -6.11 25.14 -9.02
CA ASN A 498 -4.86 24.53 -8.57
C ASN A 498 -5.02 23.02 -8.40
N ILE A 499 -4.97 22.28 -9.52
CA ILE A 499 -5.18 20.83 -9.54
C ILE A 499 -4.08 20.09 -10.32
N LEU A 500 -3.84 18.83 -9.95
CA LEU A 500 -3.03 17.89 -10.73
C LEU A 500 -3.95 16.87 -11.40
N VAL A 501 -3.89 16.74 -12.71
CA VAL A 501 -4.64 15.71 -13.45
C VAL A 501 -3.69 14.60 -13.90
N ILE A 502 -4.05 13.34 -13.65
CA ILE A 502 -3.27 12.18 -14.06
C ILE A 502 -4.12 11.35 -15.02
N ILE A 503 -3.69 11.32 -16.27
CA ILE A 503 -4.32 10.55 -17.35
C ILE A 503 -3.58 9.22 -17.48
N PHE A 504 -4.29 8.12 -17.23
CA PHE A 504 -3.81 6.76 -17.44
C PHE A 504 -4.04 6.39 -18.92
N ASP A 505 -2.98 6.49 -19.73
CA ASP A 505 -3.01 6.23 -21.16
C ASP A 505 -2.49 4.81 -21.46
N ASN A 506 -3.43 3.87 -21.49
CA ASN A 506 -3.20 2.47 -21.84
C ASN A 506 -3.61 2.10 -23.27
N ARG A 507 -3.99 3.10 -24.09
CA ARG A 507 -4.35 2.99 -25.52
C ARG A 507 -5.63 2.20 -25.82
N THR A 508 -6.43 1.85 -24.82
CA THR A 508 -7.62 1.01 -24.97
C THR A 508 -8.55 1.06 -23.75
N ILE A 509 -9.84 0.82 -23.93
CA ILE A 509 -10.81 0.67 -22.83
C ILE A 509 -10.72 -0.76 -22.28
N GLY A 510 -9.90 -0.95 -21.26
CA GLY A 510 -9.51 -2.28 -20.77
C GLY A 510 -10.63 -3.09 -20.10
N MET A 511 -11.43 -2.48 -19.22
CA MET A 511 -12.37 -3.19 -18.34
C MET A 511 -13.50 -3.91 -19.09
N THR A 512 -13.92 -3.35 -20.22
CA THR A 512 -15.09 -3.83 -20.98
C THR A 512 -14.72 -4.72 -22.16
N GLY A 513 -13.44 -5.04 -22.39
CA GLY A 513 -13.03 -5.94 -23.49
C GLY A 513 -12.03 -5.37 -24.50
N GLN A 514 -11.19 -4.41 -24.10
CA GLN A 514 -10.12 -3.83 -24.93
C GLN A 514 -10.66 -3.07 -26.16
N GLN A 515 -11.80 -2.40 -26.03
CA GLN A 515 -12.35 -1.61 -27.12
C GLN A 515 -11.48 -0.38 -27.40
N ASP A 516 -11.53 0.02 -28.65
CA ASP A 516 -10.75 1.14 -29.14
C ASP A 516 -11.29 2.48 -28.65
N ASN A 517 -10.38 3.43 -28.51
CA ASN A 517 -10.69 4.83 -28.23
C ASN A 517 -9.87 5.74 -29.16
N PRO A 518 -10.10 7.06 -29.18
CA PRO A 518 -9.37 7.97 -30.08
C PRO A 518 -7.84 7.95 -29.93
N GLY A 519 -7.30 7.50 -28.80
CA GLY A 519 -5.87 7.32 -28.56
C GLY A 519 -5.30 6.00 -29.05
N SER A 520 -6.12 5.06 -29.57
CA SER A 520 -5.67 3.76 -30.07
C SER A 520 -4.91 3.90 -31.40
N SER A 521 -3.69 3.34 -31.46
CA SER A 521 -2.76 3.51 -32.59
C SER A 521 -2.83 2.41 -33.66
N HIS A 522 -3.62 1.36 -33.45
CA HIS A 522 -3.53 0.11 -34.23
C HIS A 522 -4.66 -0.07 -35.27
N ILE A 523 -5.49 0.95 -35.50
CA ILE A 523 -6.67 0.86 -36.37
C ILE A 523 -6.48 1.73 -37.62
N PRO A 524 -6.34 1.15 -38.81
CA PRO A 524 -6.18 1.94 -40.05
C PRO A 524 -7.39 2.83 -40.41
N LYS A 525 -8.59 2.49 -39.92
CA LYS A 525 -9.84 3.25 -40.21
C LYS A 525 -9.89 4.60 -39.50
N TYR A 526 -9.27 4.72 -38.32
CA TYR A 526 -9.36 5.91 -37.48
C TYR A 526 -8.01 6.63 -37.40
N LYS A 527 -8.05 7.92 -37.13
CA LYS A 527 -6.84 8.72 -36.89
C LYS A 527 -6.57 8.78 -35.40
N GLU A 528 -5.41 8.30 -34.97
CA GLU A 528 -4.94 8.43 -33.59
C GLU A 528 -4.86 9.91 -33.20
N ILE A 529 -5.38 10.24 -32.02
CA ILE A 529 -5.25 11.54 -31.37
C ILE A 529 -4.31 11.39 -30.17
N ASP A 530 -3.09 11.91 -30.30
CA ASP A 530 -2.13 11.93 -29.19
C ASP A 530 -2.54 12.99 -28.14
N ILE A 531 -2.55 12.60 -26.87
CA ILE A 531 -3.06 13.43 -25.76
C ILE A 531 -2.17 14.67 -25.48
N PRO A 532 -0.83 14.57 -25.40
CA PRO A 532 0.01 15.72 -25.01
C PRO A 532 -0.12 16.96 -25.92
N PRO A 533 -0.19 16.84 -27.26
CA PRO A 533 -0.46 17.98 -28.13
C PRO A 533 -1.83 18.63 -27.85
N VAL A 534 -2.87 17.84 -27.57
CA VAL A 534 -4.21 18.35 -27.23
C VAL A 534 -4.13 19.16 -25.93
N LEU A 535 -3.49 18.62 -24.89
CA LEU A 535 -3.32 19.30 -23.60
C LEU A 535 -2.58 20.65 -23.73
N LYS A 536 -1.52 20.69 -24.53
CA LYS A 536 -0.81 21.95 -24.83
C LYS A 536 -1.70 22.95 -25.57
N GLY A 537 -2.50 22.46 -26.52
CA GLY A 537 -3.47 23.27 -27.25
C GLY A 537 -4.57 23.87 -26.37
N LEU A 538 -4.88 23.24 -25.22
CA LEU A 538 -5.80 23.77 -24.22
C LEU A 538 -5.18 24.88 -23.34
N GLY A 539 -3.87 25.14 -23.44
CA GLY A 539 -3.18 26.16 -22.67
C GLY A 539 -2.58 25.69 -21.34
N ILE A 540 -2.37 24.38 -21.17
CA ILE A 540 -1.76 23.82 -19.95
C ILE A 540 -0.24 24.02 -19.98
N GLU A 541 0.31 24.66 -18.94
CA GLU A 541 1.74 25.00 -18.84
C GLU A 541 2.63 23.78 -18.56
N VAL A 542 2.20 22.90 -17.64
CA VAL A 542 2.96 21.71 -17.24
C VAL A 542 2.26 20.45 -17.71
N VAL A 543 2.81 19.85 -18.77
CA VAL A 543 2.38 18.54 -19.31
C VAL A 543 3.57 17.60 -19.29
N GLU A 544 3.57 16.64 -18.37
CA GLU A 544 4.63 15.64 -18.22
C GLU A 544 4.16 14.27 -18.73
N VAL A 545 4.93 13.66 -19.63
CA VAL A 545 4.70 12.29 -20.08
C VAL A 545 5.65 11.35 -19.36
N ILE A 546 5.10 10.34 -18.69
CA ILE A 546 5.86 9.35 -17.92
C ILE A 546 5.67 7.94 -18.48
N ASN A 547 6.73 7.13 -18.42
CA ASN A 547 6.63 5.69 -18.59
C ASN A 547 6.53 5.05 -17.20
N PRO A 548 5.37 4.50 -16.82
CA PRO A 548 5.16 4.05 -15.44
C PRO A 548 6.03 2.84 -15.04
N TYR A 549 6.68 2.16 -15.99
CA TYR A 549 7.67 1.13 -15.69
C TYR A 549 9.05 1.68 -15.35
N ASN A 550 9.35 2.95 -15.66
CA ASN A 550 10.57 3.64 -15.23
C ASN A 550 10.27 4.48 -14.00
N ILE A 551 10.31 3.85 -12.81
CA ILE A 551 9.91 4.49 -11.55
C ILE A 551 10.76 5.74 -11.24
N ARG A 552 12.08 5.69 -11.45
CA ARG A 552 12.99 6.78 -11.08
C ARG A 552 12.72 8.06 -11.86
N GLU A 553 12.74 7.98 -13.19
CA GLU A 553 12.46 9.14 -14.06
C GLU A 553 11.04 9.68 -13.84
N SER A 554 10.08 8.78 -13.66
CA SER A 554 8.69 9.16 -13.48
C SER A 554 8.46 9.86 -12.13
N TYR A 555 9.21 9.50 -11.08
CA TYR A 555 9.10 10.11 -9.76
C TYR A 555 9.46 11.60 -9.81
N GLU A 556 10.56 11.96 -10.47
CA GLU A 556 11.01 13.35 -10.62
C GLU A 556 9.97 14.21 -11.36
N LYS A 557 9.35 13.65 -12.41
CA LYS A 557 8.28 14.32 -13.17
C LYS A 557 6.99 14.49 -12.35
N VAL A 558 6.64 13.49 -11.53
CA VAL A 558 5.49 13.58 -10.61
C VAL A 558 5.73 14.69 -9.58
N GLU A 559 6.90 14.74 -8.95
CA GLU A 559 7.27 15.81 -7.99
C GLU A 559 7.17 17.20 -8.63
N LYS A 560 7.71 17.37 -9.84
CA LYS A 560 7.61 18.63 -10.58
C LYS A 560 6.16 19.04 -10.81
N ALA A 561 5.30 18.10 -11.21
CA ALA A 561 3.88 18.37 -11.49
C ALA A 561 3.07 18.63 -10.20
N ILE A 562 3.39 17.97 -9.08
CA ILE A 562 2.76 18.23 -7.77
C ILE A 562 3.07 19.65 -7.31
N ASN A 563 4.34 20.08 -7.40
CA ASN A 563 4.81 21.37 -6.88
C ASN A 563 4.43 22.59 -7.75
N HIS A 564 3.92 22.39 -8.97
CA HIS A 564 3.42 23.48 -9.81
C HIS A 564 2.13 24.10 -9.24
N LYS A 565 1.98 25.42 -9.29
CA LYS A 565 0.73 26.11 -8.94
C LYS A 565 -0.13 26.32 -10.17
N GLY A 566 -1.40 25.91 -10.11
CA GLY A 566 -2.33 25.91 -11.24
C GLY A 566 -2.54 24.50 -11.80
N VAL A 567 -3.08 24.41 -13.02
CA VAL A 567 -3.37 23.12 -13.66
C VAL A 567 -2.09 22.49 -14.18
N SER A 568 -1.70 21.35 -13.63
CA SER A 568 -0.66 20.48 -14.18
C SER A 568 -1.24 19.13 -14.60
N VAL A 569 -0.68 18.52 -15.64
CA VAL A 569 -1.14 17.22 -16.16
C VAL A 569 0.03 16.24 -16.31
N ILE A 570 -0.17 15.02 -15.82
CA ILE A 570 0.70 13.88 -16.07
C ILE A 570 -0.03 12.91 -17.00
N VAL A 571 0.61 12.52 -18.10
CA VAL A 571 0.13 11.43 -18.96
C VAL A 571 1.00 10.20 -18.69
N SER A 572 0.44 9.22 -17.98
CA SER A 572 1.09 7.94 -17.73
C SER A 572 0.85 7.00 -18.90
N LYS A 573 1.83 6.90 -19.80
CA LYS A 573 1.67 6.33 -21.12
C LYS A 573 2.37 4.97 -21.24
N ALA A 574 1.59 3.90 -21.30
CA ALA A 574 2.09 2.55 -21.58
C ALA A 574 0.94 1.63 -22.02
N PRO A 575 1.11 0.82 -23.08
CA PRO A 575 0.03 -0.02 -23.61
C PRO A 575 -0.48 -1.03 -22.57
N CYS A 576 -1.78 -1.33 -22.64
CA CYS A 576 -2.37 -2.43 -21.89
C CYS A 576 -1.66 -3.76 -22.19
N ILE A 577 -1.50 -4.62 -21.18
CA ILE A 577 -0.77 -5.90 -21.29
C ILE A 577 -1.34 -6.87 -22.34
N TYR A 578 -2.61 -6.68 -22.71
CA TYR A 578 -3.28 -7.53 -23.70
C TYR A 578 -3.02 -7.09 -25.13
N LEU A 579 -2.62 -5.82 -25.33
CA LEU A 579 -2.36 -5.26 -26.65
C LEU A 579 -1.06 -5.83 -27.25
N PRO A 580 -0.99 -6.00 -28.58
CA PRO A 580 0.20 -6.48 -29.27
C PRO A 580 1.47 -5.68 -28.96
N GLU A 581 1.35 -4.36 -28.83
CA GLU A 581 2.46 -3.42 -28.56
C GLU A 581 3.19 -3.75 -27.26
N PHE A 582 2.46 -4.17 -26.23
CA PHE A 582 3.08 -4.63 -24.99
C PHE A 582 3.81 -5.96 -25.19
N LYS A 583 3.14 -6.93 -25.84
CA LYS A 583 3.65 -8.30 -26.01
C LYS A 583 4.94 -8.34 -26.83
N VAL A 584 5.08 -7.49 -27.84
CA VAL A 584 6.30 -7.37 -28.66
C VAL A 584 7.49 -6.85 -27.85
N GLY A 585 7.25 -6.01 -26.84
CA GLY A 585 8.30 -5.46 -25.97
C GLY A 585 8.85 -6.43 -24.92
N VAL A 586 8.23 -7.59 -24.74
CA VAL A 586 8.59 -8.54 -23.68
C VAL A 586 9.63 -9.57 -24.17
N ASN A 587 10.74 -9.69 -23.44
CA ASN A 587 11.75 -10.71 -23.71
C ASN A 587 11.39 -12.05 -23.05
N THR A 588 10.82 -12.97 -23.82
CA THR A 588 10.40 -14.30 -23.36
C THR A 588 11.55 -15.26 -23.02
N LYS A 589 12.81 -14.92 -23.33
CA LYS A 589 13.99 -15.74 -22.98
C LYS A 589 14.51 -15.51 -21.56
N ARG A 590 13.87 -14.61 -20.81
CA ARG A 590 14.23 -14.29 -19.42
C ARG A 590 13.06 -14.60 -18.50
N VAL A 591 13.38 -15.08 -17.31
CA VAL A 591 12.42 -15.26 -16.23
C VAL A 591 12.77 -14.34 -15.07
N ILE A 592 11.76 -13.97 -14.29
CA ILE A 592 11.95 -13.20 -13.06
C ILE A 592 12.01 -14.20 -11.92
N LYS A 593 13.09 -14.14 -11.13
CA LYS A 593 13.27 -15.01 -9.96
C LYS A 593 13.46 -14.19 -8.71
N VAL A 594 12.94 -14.71 -7.59
CA VAL A 594 13.23 -14.18 -6.25
C VAL A 594 14.40 -14.95 -5.69
N ASP A 595 15.46 -14.24 -5.33
CA ASP A 595 16.60 -14.75 -4.59
C ASP A 595 16.18 -14.94 -3.11
N PRO A 596 16.05 -16.20 -2.63
CA PRO A 596 15.64 -16.46 -1.26
C PRO A 596 16.66 -15.96 -0.24
N GLU A 597 17.95 -15.86 -0.61
CA GLU A 597 19.03 -15.38 0.26
C GLU A 597 18.99 -13.86 0.42
N LYS A 598 18.24 -13.13 -0.40
CA LYS A 598 18.03 -11.67 -0.27
C LYS A 598 16.62 -11.29 0.17
N CYS A 599 15.62 -12.07 -0.24
CA CYS A 599 14.22 -11.76 0.04
C CYS A 599 13.86 -11.99 1.51
N ASN A 600 14.42 -13.03 2.12
CA ASN A 600 14.06 -13.47 3.47
C ASN A 600 15.27 -13.86 4.31
N THR A 601 16.34 -13.08 4.24
CA THR A 601 17.44 -13.14 5.20
C THR A 601 17.45 -11.83 5.96
N CYS A 602 17.81 -11.87 7.23
CA CYS A 602 18.12 -10.68 7.97
C CYS A 602 19.59 -10.80 8.38
N ALA A 603 20.46 -9.92 7.88
CA ALA A 603 21.86 -9.91 8.32
C ALA A 603 22.02 -9.54 9.82
N ASN A 604 20.93 -9.17 10.49
CA ASN A 604 20.92 -8.80 11.92
C ASN A 604 20.49 -9.97 12.84
N HIS A 605 19.94 -11.06 12.30
CA HIS A 605 19.44 -12.21 13.09
C HIS A 605 19.73 -13.55 12.39
N ASP A 606 20.46 -14.42 13.08
CA ASP A 606 20.65 -15.82 12.66
C ASP A 606 19.52 -16.73 13.18
N ASP A 607 18.88 -16.35 14.29
CA ASP A 607 17.76 -17.07 14.88
C ASP A 607 16.42 -16.63 14.27
N VAL A 608 15.84 -17.49 13.43
CA VAL A 608 14.53 -17.28 12.79
C VAL A 608 13.35 -17.25 13.78
N SER A 609 13.55 -17.75 15.01
CA SER A 609 12.55 -17.72 16.09
C SER A 609 12.55 -16.40 16.88
N ILE A 610 13.64 -15.62 16.81
CA ILE A 610 13.68 -14.29 17.41
C ILE A 610 12.71 -13.39 16.65
N THR A 611 11.67 -12.97 17.38
CA THR A 611 10.80 -11.91 16.91
C THR A 611 11.57 -10.59 17.04
N CYS A 612 12.09 -10.07 15.93
CA CYS A 612 12.48 -8.65 15.86
C CYS A 612 11.29 -7.84 16.39
N SER A 613 11.46 -7.06 17.47
CA SER A 613 10.30 -6.46 18.18
C SER A 613 9.60 -5.35 17.41
N ARG A 614 10.00 -5.10 16.17
CA ARG A 614 9.38 -4.08 15.34
C ARG A 614 8.91 -4.64 14.02
N CYS A 615 7.60 -4.87 14.08
CA CYS A 615 6.61 -4.77 13.03
C CYS A 615 7.11 -4.07 11.77
N TYR A 616 7.06 -4.83 10.68
CA TYR A 616 6.79 -4.28 9.37
C TYR A 616 5.65 -3.25 9.50
N THR A 617 5.91 -2.00 9.15
CA THR A 617 4.83 -1.08 8.79
C THR A 617 4.91 -0.94 7.27
N PRO A 618 3.77 -0.93 6.56
CA PRO A 618 3.75 -0.59 5.14
C PRO A 618 4.49 0.73 4.86
N LYS A 619 4.51 1.65 5.85
CA LYS A 619 5.30 2.89 5.87
C LYS A 619 6.79 2.59 5.74
N ASN A 620 7.43 1.93 6.72
CA ASN A 620 8.87 1.64 6.80
C ASN A 620 9.41 1.09 5.47
N ASN A 621 8.62 0.26 4.80
CA ASN A 621 8.99 -0.31 3.51
C ASN A 621 8.82 0.63 2.32
N LEU A 622 7.83 1.52 2.34
CA LEU A 622 7.63 2.55 1.33
C LEU A 622 8.78 3.56 1.35
N SER A 623 9.25 3.99 2.53
CA SER A 623 10.39 4.91 2.60
C SER A 623 11.69 4.24 2.18
N ARG A 624 11.89 2.96 2.55
CA ARG A 624 13.00 2.16 2.00
C ARG A 624 12.98 2.10 0.48
N ALA A 625 11.81 1.84 -0.09
CA ALA A 625 11.66 1.79 -1.54
C ALA A 625 11.91 3.16 -2.18
N LYS A 626 11.43 4.25 -1.57
CA LYS A 626 11.69 5.63 -1.99
C LYS A 626 13.20 5.95 -1.94
N SER A 627 13.88 5.67 -0.82
CA SER A 627 15.32 5.91 -0.65
C SER A 627 16.16 5.11 -1.63
N LYS A 628 15.81 3.85 -1.92
CA LYS A 628 16.47 3.06 -2.98
C LYS A 628 16.47 3.78 -4.33
N ILE A 629 15.42 4.52 -4.64
CA ILE A 629 15.25 5.22 -5.92
C ILE A 629 15.96 6.57 -5.93
N MET A 630 15.90 7.30 -4.81
CA MET A 630 16.34 8.69 -4.71
C MET A 630 17.76 8.89 -4.18
N ALA A 631 18.25 7.98 -3.33
CA ALA A 631 19.53 8.15 -2.66
C ALA A 631 20.68 8.19 -3.67
N LYS A 632 21.66 9.06 -3.40
CA LYS A 632 22.93 9.13 -4.13
C LYS A 632 23.94 8.14 -3.56
N ASN A 633 23.84 7.89 -2.26
CA ASN A 633 24.76 7.07 -1.48
C ASN A 633 24.05 5.82 -0.97
N HIS A 634 24.41 4.64 -1.49
CA HIS A 634 23.90 3.36 -1.03
C HIS A 634 24.93 2.67 -0.13
N ILE A 635 24.57 2.48 1.15
CA ILE A 635 25.42 1.87 2.18
C ILE A 635 24.86 0.50 2.51
N GLN A 636 25.71 -0.53 2.51
CA GLN A 636 25.31 -1.87 2.95
C GLN A 636 25.15 -1.89 4.48
N GLY A 637 24.06 -2.45 4.99
CA GLY A 637 23.79 -2.53 6.44
C GLY A 637 24.92 -3.18 7.24
N GLU A 638 25.61 -4.16 6.64
CA GLU A 638 26.78 -4.86 7.22
C GLU A 638 27.99 -3.95 7.47
N ALA A 639 28.07 -2.81 6.77
CA ALA A 639 29.11 -1.81 6.97
C ALA A 639 28.90 -0.99 8.25
N GLN A 640 27.66 -0.90 8.74
CA GLN A 640 27.29 -0.12 9.92
C GLN A 640 26.69 -0.98 11.04
N LEU A 641 27.22 -2.19 11.27
CA LEU A 641 26.75 -3.07 12.35
C LEU A 641 27.08 -2.51 13.74
N CYS A 642 26.16 -2.69 14.68
CA CYS A 642 26.33 -2.28 16.06
C CYS A 642 26.76 -3.48 16.93
N PRO A 643 27.79 -3.37 17.81
CA PRO A 643 28.14 -4.43 18.75
C PRO A 643 27.02 -4.85 19.70
N ALA A 644 26.08 -3.95 20.02
CA ALA A 644 24.86 -4.26 20.79
C ALA A 644 23.72 -4.87 19.95
N ASN A 645 23.98 -5.19 18.69
CA ASN A 645 23.05 -5.71 17.68
C ASN A 645 21.82 -4.83 17.38
N ILE A 646 21.95 -3.51 17.52
CA ILE A 646 20.91 -2.55 17.11
C ILE A 646 20.73 -2.62 15.59
N CYS A 647 19.48 -2.72 15.12
CA CYS A 647 19.15 -2.65 13.70
C CYS A 647 19.26 -1.21 13.18
N ASN A 648 20.47 -0.80 12.77
CA ASN A 648 20.70 0.55 12.24
C ASN A 648 19.93 0.81 10.94
N HIS A 649 19.70 -0.23 10.13
CA HIS A 649 18.81 -0.18 8.95
C HIS A 649 17.39 0.27 9.34
N GLY A 650 16.74 -0.44 10.27
CA GLY A 650 15.38 -0.11 10.70
C GLY A 650 15.33 1.27 11.36
N PHE A 651 16.30 1.55 12.24
CA PHE A 651 16.43 2.81 12.95
C PHE A 651 16.48 4.01 12.00
N PHE A 652 17.32 3.95 10.96
CA PHE A 652 17.45 5.03 9.98
C PHE A 652 16.16 5.22 9.15
N ASN A 653 15.52 4.13 8.72
CA ASN A 653 14.30 4.21 7.92
C ASN A 653 13.12 4.82 8.69
N SER A 654 12.98 4.50 9.98
CA SER A 654 11.95 5.14 10.82
C SER A 654 12.19 6.64 11.02
N ILE A 655 13.45 7.10 10.96
CA ILE A 655 13.77 8.55 10.98
C ILE A 655 13.41 9.21 9.66
N LEU A 656 13.71 8.58 8.51
CA LEU A 656 13.31 9.09 7.20
C LEU A 656 11.79 9.29 7.10
N GLU A 657 11.04 8.50 7.85
CA GLU A 657 9.58 8.58 7.94
C GLU A 657 9.04 9.68 8.83
N GLY A 658 9.87 10.25 9.69
CA GLY A 658 9.40 11.08 10.80
C GLY A 658 8.83 10.28 11.97
N SER A 659 8.92 8.95 11.95
CA SER A 659 8.47 8.06 13.03
C SER A 659 9.53 7.95 14.13
N TYR A 660 9.83 9.06 14.82
CA TYR A 660 10.94 9.13 15.79
C TYR A 660 10.77 8.21 17.01
N LYS A 661 9.53 8.02 17.47
CA LYS A 661 9.19 6.99 18.47
C LYS A 661 9.51 5.58 17.94
N GLU A 662 9.20 5.32 16.68
CA GLU A 662 9.60 4.11 15.96
C GLU A 662 11.11 4.02 15.66
N ALA A 663 11.89 5.07 15.87
CA ALA A 663 13.35 4.96 15.85
C ALA A 663 13.86 4.55 17.25
N VAL A 664 13.43 5.24 18.31
CA VAL A 664 13.96 5.02 19.67
C VAL A 664 13.68 3.61 20.20
N GLU A 665 12.46 3.12 20.05
CA GLU A 665 12.14 1.77 20.52
C GLU A 665 12.85 0.67 19.65
N ILE A 666 13.43 0.93 18.45
CA ILE A 666 14.28 -0.01 17.68
C ILE A 666 15.60 -0.15 18.40
N VAL A 667 16.10 0.96 18.93
CA VAL A 667 17.23 0.95 19.83
C VAL A 667 16.88 0.13 21.07
N ARG A 668 15.72 0.39 21.70
CA ARG A 668 15.25 -0.34 22.89
C ARG A 668 14.86 -1.78 22.62
N ASP A 669 14.65 -2.21 21.39
CA ASP A 669 14.50 -3.64 21.07
C ASP A 669 15.65 -4.43 21.66
N LYS A 670 16.87 -3.90 21.45
CA LYS A 670 18.10 -4.57 21.81
C LYS A 670 18.76 -3.90 23.00
N MET A 671 18.68 -2.60 23.20
CA MET A 671 19.52 -1.91 24.19
C MET A 671 18.74 -0.82 24.92
N LEU A 672 18.75 -0.90 26.26
CA LEU A 672 18.07 0.01 27.16
C LEU A 672 18.54 1.48 27.03
N PHE A 673 19.84 1.69 26.80
CA PHE A 673 20.54 2.97 26.95
C PHE A 673 20.56 3.84 25.69
N ALA A 674 19.38 4.19 25.17
CA ALA A 674 19.26 4.94 23.92
C ALA A 674 19.89 6.33 24.01
N ARG A 675 19.55 7.10 25.06
CA ARG A 675 20.05 8.48 25.24
C ARG A 675 21.54 8.48 25.58
N THR A 676 21.92 7.67 26.56
CA THR A 676 23.30 7.48 26.99
C THR A 676 24.23 7.15 25.82
N CYS A 677 23.82 6.25 24.91
CA CYS A 677 24.61 5.94 23.72
C CYS A 677 24.57 7.05 22.65
N GLY A 678 23.56 7.91 22.62
CA GLY A 678 23.60 9.13 21.80
C GLY A 678 24.66 10.12 22.29
N ASP A 679 24.87 10.17 23.61
CA ASP A 679 25.80 11.10 24.25
C ASP A 679 27.27 10.62 24.15
N VAL A 680 27.57 9.39 24.61
CA VAL A 680 28.97 8.96 24.85
C VAL A 680 29.42 7.69 24.11
N CYS A 681 28.59 7.13 23.21
CA CYS A 681 29.02 5.97 22.43
C CYS A 681 30.21 6.32 21.51
N HIS A 682 31.14 5.39 21.39
CA HIS A 682 32.30 5.51 20.49
C HIS A 682 31.96 5.22 19.01
N ARG A 683 30.68 5.01 18.69
CA ARG A 683 30.12 4.87 17.33
C ARG A 683 30.88 3.88 16.41
N PRO A 684 31.13 2.63 16.84
CA PRO A 684 31.84 1.65 15.99
C PRO A 684 31.12 1.41 14.66
N CYS A 685 29.80 1.52 14.64
CA CYS A 685 28.96 1.43 13.44
C CYS A 685 29.22 2.54 12.40
N GLU A 686 29.98 3.58 12.73
CA GLU A 686 30.37 4.65 11.80
C GLU A 686 31.82 4.52 11.34
N LEU A 687 32.67 3.81 12.10
CA LEU A 687 34.12 3.76 11.90
C LEU A 687 34.56 2.75 10.83
N PHE A 688 33.76 1.70 10.61
CA PHE A 688 34.12 0.60 9.70
C PHE A 688 33.54 0.74 8.29
N SER A 689 32.86 1.85 7.99
CA SER A 689 32.38 2.14 6.63
C SER A 689 33.51 2.64 5.72
N GLU A 690 33.46 2.29 4.44
CA GLU A 690 34.44 2.73 3.45
C GLU A 690 34.20 4.21 3.04
N LYS A 691 35.28 4.98 2.83
CA LYS A 691 35.29 6.32 2.17
C LYS A 691 34.26 7.36 2.65
N ASN A 692 34.38 7.97 3.84
CA ASN A 692 33.55 9.11 4.33
C ASN A 692 32.01 9.00 4.09
N ASN A 693 31.50 7.82 3.74
CA ASN A 693 30.16 7.60 3.24
C ASN A 693 29.45 6.70 4.25
N PHE A 694 28.96 7.32 5.32
CA PHE A 694 28.28 6.65 6.42
C PHE A 694 27.18 7.55 6.97
N ILE A 695 26.15 6.93 7.55
CA ILE A 695 25.10 7.67 8.24
C ILE A 695 25.54 7.89 9.70
N PRO A 696 25.42 9.13 10.25
CA PRO A 696 25.85 9.45 11.61
C PRO A 696 24.84 8.94 12.66
N ILE A 697 24.83 7.62 12.88
CA ILE A 697 23.90 6.91 13.76
C ILE A 697 23.91 7.47 15.20
N LYS A 698 25.07 7.82 15.77
CA LYS A 698 25.19 8.41 17.11
C LYS A 698 24.45 9.74 17.19
N LEU A 699 24.67 10.63 16.21
CA LEU A 699 24.03 11.95 16.17
C LEU A 699 22.51 11.79 16.03
N LEU A 700 22.06 10.96 15.10
CA LEU A 700 20.63 10.69 14.91
C LEU A 700 19.99 10.12 16.17
N LYS A 701 20.66 9.16 16.84
CA LYS A 701 20.21 8.58 18.10
C LYS A 701 20.09 9.63 19.20
N LYS A 702 21.09 10.53 19.32
CA LYS A 702 21.05 11.66 20.25
C LYS A 702 19.84 12.55 19.97
N SER A 703 19.61 12.91 18.71
CA SER A 703 18.51 13.80 18.32
C SER A 703 17.13 13.20 18.62
N VAL A 704 16.87 11.93 18.25
CA VAL A 704 15.53 11.33 18.46
C VAL A 704 15.26 10.96 19.92
N SER A 705 16.29 10.63 20.69
CA SER A 705 16.19 10.36 22.14
C SER A 705 16.20 11.64 22.99
N ALA A 706 16.38 12.81 22.37
CA ALA A 706 16.23 14.11 23.04
C ALA A 706 14.81 14.64 23.09
N ILE A 707 13.89 14.00 22.37
CA ILE A 707 12.48 14.33 22.42
C ILE A 707 11.90 13.68 23.68
N ASP A 708 11.39 14.47 24.62
CA ASP A 708 10.92 14.01 25.93
C ASP A 708 9.90 12.87 25.83
N ASP A 709 8.89 13.02 24.97
CA ASP A 709 7.85 12.01 24.73
C ASP A 709 8.45 10.65 24.29
N ASN A 710 9.53 10.67 23.51
CA ASN A 710 10.22 9.46 23.10
C ASN A 710 11.10 8.91 24.23
N PHE A 711 11.76 9.79 25.00
CA PHE A 711 12.67 9.40 26.06
C PHE A 711 11.94 8.67 27.20
N TYR A 712 10.79 9.16 27.63
CA TYR A 712 10.08 8.58 28.79
C TYR A 712 9.27 7.31 28.49
N ASP A 713 9.09 6.92 27.23
CA ASP A 713 8.27 5.75 26.85
C ASP A 713 9.01 4.41 26.90
N PHE A 714 8.74 3.62 27.94
CA PHE A 714 9.23 2.24 28.11
C PHE A 714 8.11 1.20 28.06
N THR A 715 6.95 1.55 27.49
CA THR A 715 5.74 0.72 27.49
C THR A 715 6.01 -0.66 26.87
N GLU A 716 6.58 -0.70 25.67
CA GLU A 716 6.82 -1.95 24.95
C GLU A 716 7.91 -2.84 25.59
N PRO A 717 9.09 -2.34 26.01
CA PRO A 717 10.04 -3.13 26.81
C PRO A 717 9.42 -3.76 28.07
N ILE A 718 8.65 -2.98 28.85
CA ILE A 718 8.02 -3.47 30.08
C ILE A 718 6.97 -4.54 29.78
N LYS A 719 6.16 -4.31 28.74
CA LYS A 719 5.15 -5.27 28.28
C LYS A 719 5.79 -6.57 27.82
N ARG A 720 6.90 -6.52 27.09
CA ARG A 720 7.65 -7.73 26.66
C ARG A 720 8.15 -8.54 27.86
N ALA A 721 8.74 -7.88 28.85
CA ALA A 721 9.19 -8.57 30.07
C ALA A 721 8.03 -9.20 30.85
N LYS A 722 6.91 -8.49 31.03
CA LYS A 722 5.73 -9.01 31.75
C LYS A 722 5.02 -10.16 31.04
N ASN A 723 5.02 -10.13 29.71
CA ASN A 723 4.39 -11.17 28.89
C ASN A 723 5.32 -12.36 28.60
N ALA A 724 6.59 -12.28 28.98
CA ALA A 724 7.53 -13.37 28.79
C ALA A 724 7.09 -14.59 29.62
N GLN A 725 7.08 -15.76 28.99
CA GLN A 725 6.77 -17.00 29.70
C GLN A 725 7.85 -17.28 30.74
N SER A 726 7.48 -17.37 32.01
CA SER A 726 8.41 -17.68 33.10
C SER A 726 9.17 -18.97 32.80
N LYS A 727 10.50 -18.90 32.92
CA LYS A 727 11.39 -20.06 32.81
C LYS A 727 11.59 -20.78 34.14
N ASN A 728 11.13 -20.18 35.24
CA ASN A 728 11.39 -20.66 36.61
C ASN A 728 12.89 -20.89 36.89
N LYS A 729 13.74 -20.03 36.30
CA LYS A 729 15.20 -20.06 36.44
C LYS A 729 15.70 -18.73 36.98
N CYS A 730 16.60 -18.79 37.95
CA CYS A 730 17.14 -17.63 38.63
C CYS A 730 18.58 -17.35 38.17
N VAL A 731 18.88 -16.11 37.79
CA VAL A 731 20.21 -15.68 37.36
C VAL A 731 20.69 -14.53 38.25
N ALA A 732 21.88 -14.68 38.83
CA ALA A 732 22.55 -13.63 39.56
C ALA A 732 23.47 -12.83 38.64
N ILE A 733 23.48 -11.50 38.79
CA ILE A 733 24.39 -10.62 38.06
C ILE A 733 25.15 -9.78 39.10
N ILE A 734 26.48 -9.81 39.02
CA ILE A 734 27.34 -9.12 39.98
C ILE A 734 27.85 -7.83 39.31
N GLY A 735 27.40 -6.69 39.82
CA GLY A 735 27.69 -5.34 39.31
C GLY A 735 26.56 -4.78 38.45
N ALA A 736 26.03 -3.62 38.83
CA ALA A 736 25.03 -2.85 38.11
C ALA A 736 25.64 -1.85 37.10
N GLY A 737 26.76 -2.24 36.47
CA GLY A 737 27.37 -1.48 35.36
C GLY A 737 26.71 -1.76 34.01
N PRO A 738 27.10 -1.07 32.92
CA PRO A 738 26.48 -1.24 31.60
C PRO A 738 26.44 -2.68 31.07
N ALA A 739 27.45 -3.49 31.38
CA ALA A 739 27.48 -4.91 31.01
C ALA A 739 26.42 -5.72 31.76
N GLY A 740 26.37 -5.62 33.09
CA GLY A 740 25.40 -6.32 33.93
C GLY A 740 23.97 -5.90 33.65
N LEU A 741 23.71 -4.59 33.54
CA LEU A 741 22.38 -4.06 33.21
C LEU A 741 21.90 -4.52 31.82
N SER A 742 22.81 -4.62 30.84
CA SER A 742 22.45 -5.11 29.50
C SER A 742 22.17 -6.61 29.48
N ALA A 743 22.90 -7.40 30.28
CA ALA A 743 22.63 -8.82 30.45
C ALA A 743 21.27 -9.04 31.14
N ALA A 744 20.98 -8.25 32.18
CA ALA A 744 19.70 -8.26 32.88
C ALA A 744 18.53 -7.93 31.93
N TYR A 745 18.71 -6.88 31.10
CA TYR A 745 17.72 -6.44 30.13
C TYR A 745 17.34 -7.55 29.14
N ASP A 746 18.31 -8.30 28.62
CA ASP A 746 18.04 -9.40 27.69
C ASP A 746 17.39 -10.59 28.40
N LEU A 747 17.91 -11.00 29.56
CA LEU A 747 17.41 -12.18 30.26
C LEU A 747 16.02 -11.99 30.86
N VAL A 748 15.70 -10.82 31.43
CA VAL A 748 14.35 -10.57 31.98
C VAL A 748 13.27 -10.66 30.91
N GLN A 749 13.58 -10.22 29.68
CA GLN A 749 12.67 -10.33 28.52
C GLN A 749 12.50 -11.76 28.00
N GLN A 750 13.36 -12.70 28.42
CA GLN A 750 13.21 -14.13 28.11
C GLN A 750 12.51 -14.90 29.23
N GLY A 751 12.07 -14.22 30.31
CA GLY A 751 11.31 -14.83 31.40
C GLY A 751 12.15 -15.42 32.54
N TYR A 752 13.42 -15.02 32.66
CA TYR A 752 14.27 -15.37 33.80
C TYR A 752 14.01 -14.43 34.99
N LYS A 753 14.16 -14.96 36.21
CA LYS A 753 14.18 -14.16 37.43
C LYS A 753 15.60 -13.66 37.67
N ILE A 754 15.79 -12.34 37.74
CA ILE A 754 17.11 -11.71 37.79
C ILE A 754 17.29 -10.97 39.12
N SER A 755 18.43 -11.22 39.77
CA SER A 755 18.87 -10.45 40.94
C SER A 755 20.25 -9.84 40.66
N ILE A 756 20.36 -8.52 40.76
CA ILE A 756 21.60 -7.76 40.55
C ILE A 756 22.18 -7.37 41.91
N PHE A 757 23.41 -7.81 42.19
CA PHE A 757 24.17 -7.42 43.38
C PHE A 757 25.09 -6.25 43.06
N GLU A 758 24.92 -5.12 43.75
CA GLU A 758 25.70 -3.90 43.54
C GLU A 758 26.33 -3.45 44.86
N LYS A 759 27.62 -3.09 44.82
CA LYS A 759 28.38 -2.65 46.00
C LYS A 759 27.98 -1.25 46.44
N ASP A 760 27.59 -0.39 45.51
CA ASP A 760 27.20 0.98 45.77
C ASP A 760 25.68 1.06 46.04
N ASN A 761 25.19 2.22 46.50
CA ASN A 761 23.76 2.47 46.72
C ASN A 761 23.00 2.93 45.48
N LYS A 762 23.65 2.92 44.31
CA LYS A 762 23.14 3.44 43.03
C LYS A 762 23.67 2.61 41.87
N VAL A 763 22.92 2.61 40.77
CA VAL A 763 23.30 1.89 39.53
C VAL A 763 24.33 2.66 38.69
N GLY A 764 24.97 1.94 37.76
CA GLY A 764 25.78 2.49 36.67
C GLY A 764 27.28 2.29 36.79
N GLY A 765 27.80 1.99 37.97
CA GLY A 765 29.23 1.77 38.19
C GLY A 765 30.09 2.90 37.64
N MET A 766 31.03 2.57 36.75
CA MET A 766 31.98 3.53 36.18
C MET A 766 31.34 4.60 35.29
N ILE A 767 30.18 4.35 34.69
CA ILE A 767 29.53 5.37 33.85
C ILE A 767 29.04 6.55 34.69
N THR A 768 28.55 6.27 35.89
CA THR A 768 28.03 7.27 36.84
C THR A 768 29.18 7.96 37.57
N SER A 769 30.24 7.22 37.91
CA SER A 769 31.37 7.73 38.70
C SER A 769 32.48 8.38 37.86
N ALA A 770 32.85 7.81 36.71
CA ALA A 770 33.99 8.28 35.91
C ALA A 770 33.62 9.23 34.77
N ILE A 771 32.50 9.03 34.06
CA ILE A 771 32.15 9.91 32.93
C ILE A 771 31.62 11.26 33.46
N PRO A 772 32.18 12.41 33.04
CA PRO A 772 31.73 13.72 33.49
C PRO A 772 30.29 14.07 33.07
N SER A 773 29.57 14.81 33.91
CA SER A 773 28.19 15.27 33.65
C SER A 773 28.03 16.16 32.41
N PHE A 774 29.10 16.82 31.94
CA PHE A 774 29.05 17.62 30.71
C PHE A 774 29.11 16.77 29.43
N ARG A 775 29.47 15.49 29.53
CA ARG A 775 29.47 14.56 28.38
C ARG A 775 28.18 13.77 28.25
N MET A 776 27.44 13.59 29.35
CA MET A 776 26.30 12.66 29.41
C MET A 776 25.27 13.11 30.44
N ASP A 777 23.99 12.95 30.11
CA ASP A 777 22.90 13.09 31.09
C ASP A 777 22.87 11.91 32.07
N LYS A 778 23.32 12.17 33.30
CA LYS A 778 23.37 11.16 34.37
C LYS A 778 22.00 10.79 34.93
N LYS A 779 21.11 11.78 35.05
CA LYS A 779 19.75 11.54 35.52
C LYS A 779 18.98 10.73 34.49
N GLY A 780 19.20 11.04 33.22
CA GLY A 780 18.69 10.25 32.10
C GLY A 780 19.17 8.80 32.16
N PHE A 781 20.48 8.56 32.32
CA PHE A 781 21.03 7.20 32.45
C PHE A 781 20.41 6.43 33.63
N GLU A 782 20.34 7.05 34.81
CA GLU A 782 19.75 6.44 36.00
C GLU A 782 18.27 6.09 35.76
N TYR A 783 17.53 6.99 35.11
CA TYR A 783 16.14 6.74 34.71
C TYR A 783 16.02 5.56 33.75
N GLU A 784 16.87 5.48 32.71
CA GLU A 784 16.91 4.35 31.77
C GLU A 784 17.18 3.03 32.52
N ALA A 785 18.19 3.00 33.39
CA ALA A 785 18.60 1.82 34.15
C ALA A 785 17.51 1.31 35.11
N MET A 786 16.86 2.22 35.84
CA MET A 786 15.82 1.86 36.82
C MET A 786 14.53 1.35 36.19
N GLN A 787 14.36 1.42 34.86
CA GLN A 787 13.23 0.73 34.22
C GLN A 787 13.31 -0.80 34.35
N LEU A 788 14.51 -1.36 34.57
CA LEU A 788 14.68 -2.79 34.84
C LEU A 788 13.94 -3.25 36.09
N GLU A 789 13.84 -2.41 37.11
CA GLU A 789 13.06 -2.72 38.32
C GLU A 789 11.58 -2.90 37.97
N LYS A 790 11.03 -2.00 37.13
CA LYS A 790 9.64 -2.12 36.63
C LYS A 790 9.43 -3.32 35.71
N MET A 791 10.51 -3.85 35.11
CA MET A 791 10.50 -5.07 34.31
C MET A 791 10.58 -6.34 35.18
N GLY A 792 10.80 -6.23 36.49
CA GLY A 792 10.85 -7.36 37.43
C GLY A 792 12.27 -7.78 37.83
N VAL A 793 13.29 -6.96 37.55
CA VAL A 793 14.66 -7.19 38.05
C VAL A 793 14.77 -6.71 39.49
N GLU A 794 15.34 -7.55 40.35
CA GLU A 794 15.61 -7.21 41.75
C GLU A 794 17.01 -6.60 41.90
N PHE A 795 17.10 -5.42 42.51
CA PHE A 795 18.38 -4.78 42.84
C PHE A 795 18.70 -4.96 44.32
N ILE A 796 19.88 -5.52 44.59
CA ILE A 796 20.42 -5.76 45.93
C ILE A 796 21.65 -4.87 46.09
N PHE A 797 21.42 -3.64 46.55
CA PHE A 797 22.45 -2.62 46.75
C PHE A 797 23.28 -2.85 48.02
N ASN A 798 24.38 -2.10 48.15
CA ASN A 798 25.29 -2.16 49.29
C ASN A 798 25.78 -3.57 49.62
N THR A 799 25.96 -4.42 48.60
CA THR A 799 26.37 -5.81 48.76
C THR A 799 27.65 -6.06 47.98
N LYS A 800 28.77 -6.15 48.69
CA LYS A 800 30.09 -6.42 48.13
C LYS A 800 30.42 -7.91 48.20
N ILE A 801 30.63 -8.52 47.04
CA ILE A 801 31.02 -9.92 46.92
C ILE A 801 32.43 -10.15 47.51
N GLY A 802 32.58 -11.24 48.27
CA GLY A 802 33.79 -11.58 49.01
C GLY A 802 33.90 -10.92 50.39
N VAL A 803 32.99 -9.98 50.72
CA VAL A 803 32.92 -9.32 52.04
C VAL A 803 31.55 -9.60 52.69
N ASP A 804 30.46 -9.18 52.04
CA ASP A 804 29.11 -9.28 52.60
C ASP A 804 28.43 -10.62 52.25
N ILE A 805 28.82 -11.22 51.12
CA ILE A 805 28.36 -12.53 50.65
C ILE A 805 29.49 -13.21 49.87
N SER A 806 29.69 -14.52 50.06
CA SER A 806 30.71 -15.27 49.32
C SER A 806 30.26 -15.55 47.88
N PHE A 807 31.22 -15.58 46.96
CA PHE A 807 30.94 -15.87 45.56
C PHE A 807 30.38 -17.29 45.35
N GLU A 808 30.89 -18.28 46.08
CA GLU A 808 30.43 -19.66 46.03
C GLU A 808 28.94 -19.78 46.40
N ASN A 809 28.50 -19.03 47.41
CA ASN A 809 27.10 -19.03 47.85
C ASN A 809 26.17 -18.56 46.72
N ILE A 810 26.56 -17.52 45.97
CA ILE A 810 25.80 -17.04 44.81
C ILE A 810 25.85 -18.06 43.67
N ALA A 811 27.03 -18.63 43.40
CA ALA A 811 27.20 -19.59 42.32
C ALA A 811 26.41 -20.90 42.56
N GLU A 812 26.17 -21.30 43.81
CA GLU A 812 25.39 -22.49 44.16
C GLU A 812 23.88 -22.24 44.22
N ASN A 813 23.44 -21.05 44.66
CA ASN A 813 22.02 -20.74 44.88
C ASN A 813 21.29 -20.24 43.63
N PHE A 814 22.00 -19.93 42.55
CA PHE A 814 21.42 -19.48 41.28
C PHE A 814 21.72 -20.47 40.15
N ASP A 815 20.77 -20.62 39.21
CA ASP A 815 20.97 -21.49 38.05
C ASP A 815 22.13 -21.01 37.16
N SER A 816 22.42 -19.71 37.17
CA SER A 816 23.61 -19.12 36.53
C SER A 816 24.02 -17.80 37.18
N THR A 817 25.30 -17.43 37.05
CA THR A 817 25.87 -16.17 37.55
C THR A 817 26.66 -15.44 36.46
N ILE A 818 26.50 -14.12 36.33
CA ILE A 818 27.29 -13.26 35.44
C ILE A 818 28.13 -12.29 36.28
N ILE A 819 29.45 -12.30 36.10
CA ILE A 819 30.39 -11.39 36.74
C ILE A 819 30.61 -10.16 35.83
N SER A 820 30.27 -8.97 36.33
CA SER A 820 30.39 -7.70 35.60
C SER A 820 30.83 -6.53 36.51
N THR A 821 31.75 -6.79 37.43
CA THR A 821 32.26 -5.83 38.44
C THR A 821 33.09 -4.67 37.87
N GLY A 822 33.55 -4.79 36.61
CA GLY A 822 34.42 -3.79 35.98
C GLY A 822 35.81 -3.70 36.62
N LEU A 823 36.50 -2.57 36.42
CA LEU A 823 37.85 -2.29 36.95
C LEU A 823 37.82 -1.03 37.82
N PRO A 824 37.34 -1.11 39.07
CA PRO A 824 37.04 0.07 39.87
C PRO A 824 38.28 0.73 40.50
N ILE A 825 39.47 0.15 40.38
CA ILE A 825 40.70 0.64 41.02
C ILE A 825 41.60 1.30 39.98
N ALA A 826 42.07 2.51 40.26
CA ALA A 826 43.03 3.21 39.39
C ALA A 826 44.44 2.64 39.56
N LYS A 827 45.18 2.47 38.46
CA LYS A 827 46.61 2.15 38.52
C LYS A 827 47.38 3.30 39.12
N LYS A 828 48.29 2.97 40.03
CA LYS A 828 49.21 3.91 40.66
C LYS A 828 50.53 3.94 39.92
N LEU A 829 51.20 5.09 39.96
CA LEU A 829 52.55 5.27 39.44
C LEU A 829 53.48 5.45 40.63
N ASP A 830 54.42 4.51 40.84
CA ASP A 830 55.30 4.48 42.03
C ASP A 830 56.00 5.82 42.25
N LEU A 831 56.52 6.43 41.18
CA LEU A 831 57.16 7.75 41.24
C LEU A 831 56.25 8.86 41.78
N VAL A 832 54.94 8.82 41.51
CA VAL A 832 53.97 9.78 42.05
C VAL A 832 53.61 9.44 43.50
N GLU A 833 53.46 8.15 43.81
CA GLU A 833 53.12 7.69 45.16
C GLU A 833 54.26 7.91 46.17
N ASP A 834 55.52 7.81 45.74
CA ASP A 834 56.67 7.92 46.63
C ASP A 834 57.08 9.38 46.89
N PHE A 835 56.88 10.28 45.92
CA PHE A 835 57.43 11.65 45.96
C PHE A 835 56.39 12.76 46.06
N ILE A 836 55.10 12.51 45.80
CA ILE A 836 54.04 13.54 45.88
C ILE A 836 53.19 13.34 47.14
N PRO A 837 52.99 14.39 47.98
CA PRO A 837 52.09 14.34 49.12
C PRO A 837 50.66 13.97 48.73
N GLU A 838 49.97 13.22 49.59
CA GLU A 838 48.60 12.73 49.35
C GLU A 838 47.60 13.83 48.95
N ARG A 839 47.74 15.04 49.53
CA ARG A 839 46.87 16.19 49.20
C ARG A 839 47.07 16.77 47.79
N ASN A 840 48.19 16.48 47.14
CA ASN A 840 48.57 17.02 45.83
C ASN A 840 48.51 15.97 44.71
N ARG A 841 48.41 14.68 45.05
CA ARG A 841 48.21 13.59 44.08
C ARG A 841 46.74 13.17 44.07
N LEU A 842 46.19 13.02 42.88
CA LEU A 842 44.80 12.65 42.67
C LEU A 842 44.76 11.43 41.75
N SER A 843 44.03 10.41 42.18
CA SER A 843 43.64 9.30 41.31
C SER A 843 42.54 9.77 40.37
N ASN A 844 42.66 9.46 39.08
CA ASN A 844 41.67 9.87 38.08
C ASN A 844 40.23 9.47 38.44
N LEU A 845 40.03 8.24 38.91
CA LEU A 845 38.68 7.73 39.23
C LEU A 845 38.07 8.48 40.42
N ASP A 846 38.86 8.73 41.46
CA ASP A 846 38.40 9.45 42.65
C ASP A 846 38.14 10.92 42.34
N PHE A 847 39.01 11.54 41.54
CA PHE A 847 38.84 12.91 41.07
C PHE A 847 37.55 13.07 40.25
N LEU A 848 37.33 12.21 39.26
CA LEU A 848 36.13 12.24 38.43
C LEU A 848 34.87 11.93 39.24
N LYS A 849 34.93 10.98 40.19
CA LYS A 849 33.82 10.71 41.12
C LYS A 849 33.47 11.96 41.93
N ASN A 850 34.45 12.60 42.54
CA ASN A 850 34.25 13.82 43.33
C ASN A 850 33.77 14.99 42.47
N PHE A 851 34.27 15.13 41.24
CA PHE A 851 33.78 16.14 40.29
C PHE A 851 32.29 15.93 40.01
N ASN A 852 31.90 14.68 39.78
CA ASN A 852 30.54 14.29 39.46
C ASN A 852 29.58 14.42 40.64
N GLU A 853 30.07 14.28 41.87
CA GLU A 853 29.32 14.49 43.11
C GLU A 853 29.32 15.96 43.56
N GLY A 854 30.06 16.83 42.87
CA GLY A 854 30.18 18.26 43.20
C GLY A 854 31.02 18.51 44.46
N THR A 855 31.84 17.55 44.88
CA THR A 855 32.63 17.58 46.13
C THR A 855 34.12 17.86 45.89
N CYS A 856 34.54 18.01 44.63
CA CYS A 856 35.93 18.29 44.30
C CYS A 856 36.38 19.68 44.78
N GLN A 857 37.51 19.74 45.49
CA GLN A 857 38.10 20.98 45.97
C GLN A 857 39.54 21.10 45.46
N LEU A 858 39.74 21.99 44.48
CA LEU A 858 41.06 22.43 44.04
C LEU A 858 41.27 23.89 44.44
N LYS A 859 42.53 24.31 44.62
CA LYS A 859 42.85 25.73 44.77
C LYS A 859 42.42 26.49 43.50
N PRO A 860 41.85 27.71 43.60
CA PRO A 860 41.61 28.55 42.42
C PRO A 860 42.90 28.79 41.64
N ASN A 861 42.81 28.89 40.32
CA ASN A 861 43.95 29.13 39.43
C ASN A 861 45.11 28.11 39.60
N SER A 862 44.76 26.83 39.74
CA SER A 862 45.73 25.74 39.91
C SER A 862 46.44 25.39 38.60
N SER A 863 47.72 25.04 38.69
CA SER A 863 48.46 24.35 37.63
C SER A 863 48.39 22.84 37.85
N ILE A 864 47.94 22.08 36.85
CA ILE A 864 47.58 20.66 37.00
C ILE A 864 48.24 19.85 35.88
N LEU A 865 48.97 18.79 36.24
CA LEU A 865 49.52 17.83 35.29
C LEU A 865 48.66 16.55 35.31
N VAL A 866 48.17 16.11 34.16
CA VAL A 866 47.47 14.84 34.00
C VAL A 866 48.37 13.85 33.27
N ILE A 867 48.59 12.67 33.85
CA ILE A 867 49.47 11.64 33.28
C ILE A 867 48.62 10.53 32.68
N GLY A 868 48.65 10.39 31.35
CA GLY A 868 47.97 9.34 30.59
C GLY A 868 47.39 9.82 29.25
N GLY A 869 47.27 8.93 28.27
CA GLY A 869 46.74 9.24 26.92
C GLY A 869 45.31 8.79 26.63
N GLY A 870 44.64 8.12 27.58
CA GLY A 870 43.30 7.54 27.38
C GLY A 870 42.14 8.51 27.63
N ASN A 871 40.91 8.08 27.31
CA ASN A 871 39.69 8.88 27.53
C ASN A 871 39.55 9.40 28.97
N SER A 872 39.94 8.59 29.96
CA SER A 872 39.97 8.99 31.37
C SER A 872 40.85 10.21 31.61
N ALA A 873 42.04 10.27 31.02
CA ALA A 873 42.95 11.42 31.17
C ALA A 873 42.35 12.70 30.56
N ILE A 874 41.74 12.57 29.38
CA ILE A 874 41.05 13.68 28.71
C ILE A 874 39.86 14.18 29.54
N ASP A 875 39.05 13.27 30.07
CA ASP A 875 37.91 13.61 30.93
C ASP A 875 38.35 14.33 32.21
N ALA A 876 39.41 13.85 32.87
CA ALA A 876 39.95 14.52 34.06
C ALA A 876 40.53 15.89 33.75
N ALA A 877 41.26 16.04 32.65
CA ALA A 877 41.82 17.32 32.25
C ALA A 877 40.72 18.36 31.97
N ARG A 878 39.66 17.95 31.24
CA ARG A 878 38.50 18.80 30.95
C ARG A 878 37.68 19.12 32.20
N ALA A 879 37.48 18.15 33.09
CA ALA A 879 36.83 18.37 34.38
C ALA A 879 37.62 19.37 35.24
N ALA A 880 38.94 19.22 35.31
CA ALA A 880 39.82 20.17 36.00
C ALA A 880 39.75 21.58 35.41
N LYS A 881 39.69 21.71 34.07
CA LYS A 881 39.52 23.00 33.38
C LYS A 881 38.15 23.62 33.62
N LYS A 882 37.10 22.82 33.78
CA LYS A 882 35.72 23.31 34.05
C LYS A 882 35.49 23.69 35.52
N LEU A 883 36.25 23.14 36.46
CA LEU A 883 36.18 23.56 37.87
C LEU A 883 36.59 25.03 38.04
N ASP A 884 37.61 25.46 37.31
CA ASP A 884 38.01 26.86 37.22
C ASP A 884 38.64 27.12 35.83
N PRO A 885 38.04 27.98 34.98
CA PRO A 885 38.57 28.33 33.66
C PRO A 885 40.01 28.88 33.67
N GLN A 886 40.47 29.44 34.80
CA GLN A 886 41.84 29.93 34.96
C GLN A 886 42.87 28.82 35.18
N ASN A 887 42.44 27.59 35.52
CA ASN A 887 43.36 26.47 35.72
C ASN A 887 44.24 26.23 34.49
N LYS A 888 45.56 26.09 34.71
CA LYS A 888 46.51 25.67 33.69
C LYS A 888 46.61 24.16 33.71
N VAL A 889 46.00 23.49 32.73
CA VAL A 889 45.96 22.02 32.67
C VAL A 889 46.81 21.52 31.51
N VAL A 890 47.70 20.58 31.81
CA VAL A 890 48.58 19.94 30.82
C VAL A 890 48.46 18.43 30.92
N ILE A 891 48.35 17.75 29.80
CA ILE A 891 48.35 16.29 29.69
C ILE A 891 49.72 15.84 29.20
N THR A 892 50.30 14.82 29.83
CA THR A 892 51.49 14.11 29.33
C THR A 892 51.14 12.67 29.05
N CYS A 893 51.55 12.15 27.89
CA CYS A 893 51.30 10.77 27.51
C CYS A 893 52.47 10.16 26.73
N ILE A 894 52.65 8.84 26.85
CA ILE A 894 53.75 8.12 26.20
C ILE A 894 53.49 7.90 24.71
N GLU A 895 52.22 7.97 24.31
CA GLU A 895 51.77 7.75 22.96
C GLU A 895 52.01 8.98 22.07
N THR A 896 52.23 8.73 20.79
CA THR A 896 52.20 9.76 19.75
C THR A 896 50.77 10.32 19.63
N GLU A 897 50.63 11.53 19.08
CA GLU A 897 49.32 12.16 18.84
C GLU A 897 48.35 11.21 18.09
N LYS A 898 48.85 10.49 17.08
CA LYS A 898 48.06 9.55 16.28
C LYS A 898 47.64 8.27 17.02
N ASN A 899 48.42 7.86 18.01
CA ASN A 899 48.23 6.59 18.72
C ASN A 899 47.63 6.78 20.13
N MET A 900 47.20 8.00 20.48
CA MET A 900 46.51 8.25 21.75
C MET A 900 45.27 7.34 21.88
N PRO A 901 45.11 6.62 23.00
CA PRO A 901 43.94 5.75 23.20
C PRO A 901 42.61 6.52 23.37
N ALA A 902 42.65 7.82 23.66
CA ALA A 902 41.45 8.65 23.76
C ALA A 902 40.77 8.85 22.41
N PHE A 903 39.46 9.08 22.43
CA PHE A 903 38.72 9.35 21.20
C PHE A 903 39.09 10.73 20.65
N ALA A 904 39.35 10.82 19.34
CA ALA A 904 39.75 12.07 18.71
C ALA A 904 38.73 13.22 18.89
N GLU A 905 37.43 12.91 18.99
CA GLU A 905 36.39 13.90 19.33
C GLU A 905 36.70 14.58 20.67
N GLU A 906 37.12 13.80 21.66
CA GLU A 906 37.42 14.28 23.01
C GLU A 906 38.78 14.97 23.09
N ILE A 907 39.77 14.50 22.34
CA ILE A 907 41.06 15.18 22.18
C ILE A 907 40.84 16.58 21.59
N ASN A 908 40.05 16.68 20.52
CA ASN A 908 39.72 17.96 19.91
C ASN A 908 38.97 18.90 20.88
N HIS A 909 38.01 18.37 21.65
CA HIS A 909 37.34 19.18 22.68
C HIS A 909 38.31 19.67 23.76
N ALA A 910 39.28 18.86 24.19
CA ALA A 910 40.28 19.28 25.17
C ALA A 910 41.18 20.40 24.62
N ILE A 911 41.64 20.29 23.37
CA ILE A 911 42.44 21.32 22.69
C ILE A 911 41.65 22.63 22.55
N LEU A 912 40.37 22.54 22.14
CA LEU A 912 39.48 23.70 22.05
C LEU A 912 39.22 24.38 23.41
N GLU A 913 39.25 23.61 24.50
CA GLU A 913 39.14 24.11 25.88
C GLU A 913 40.48 24.68 26.42
N GLY A 914 41.53 24.72 25.60
CA GLY A 914 42.84 25.31 25.93
C GLY A 914 43.73 24.40 26.78
N ILE A 915 43.55 23.08 26.71
CA ILE A 915 44.37 22.09 27.40
C ILE A 915 45.55 21.72 26.51
N GLU A 916 46.77 21.82 27.04
CA GLU A 916 48.00 21.46 26.33
C GLU A 916 48.25 19.94 26.45
N ILE A 917 48.65 19.30 25.36
CA ILE A 917 48.98 17.86 25.33
C ILE A 917 50.43 17.68 24.88
N ILE A 918 51.21 17.00 25.72
CA ILE A 918 52.61 16.68 25.49
C ILE A 918 52.71 15.19 25.19
N ASN A 919 52.74 14.87 23.90
CA ASN A 919 52.90 13.50 23.40
C ASN A 919 54.35 12.99 23.54
N CYS A 920 54.52 11.67 23.41
CA CYS A 920 55.82 11.00 23.51
C CYS A 920 56.61 11.42 24.76
N SER A 921 55.94 11.59 25.91
CA SER A 921 56.57 12.09 27.13
C SER A 921 56.10 11.39 28.40
N TYR A 922 57.05 11.10 29.29
CA TYR A 922 56.81 10.46 30.58
C TYR A 922 57.47 11.25 31.72
N VAL A 923 56.98 11.03 32.94
CA VAL A 923 57.54 11.64 34.16
C VAL A 923 58.78 10.86 34.58
N ASN A 924 59.93 11.52 34.60
CA ASN A 924 61.20 10.91 34.99
C ASN A 924 61.64 11.29 36.41
N ASN A 925 61.42 12.54 36.82
CA ASN A 925 61.81 13.03 38.15
C ASN A 925 60.78 14.01 38.72
N ILE A 926 60.65 14.04 40.05
CA ILE A 926 59.73 14.91 40.79
C ILE A 926 60.51 15.56 41.93
N GLU A 927 60.52 16.90 41.96
CA GLU A 927 61.15 17.71 42.99
C GLU A 927 60.11 18.59 43.69
N LYS A 928 60.14 18.63 45.02
CA LYS A 928 59.26 19.48 45.82
C LYS A 928 59.86 20.88 45.98
N LEU A 929 59.11 21.92 45.59
CA LEU A 929 59.51 23.32 45.75
C LEU A 929 58.96 23.94 47.04
N SER A 930 59.42 25.14 47.38
CA SER A 930 58.80 25.98 48.41
C SER A 930 57.35 26.36 48.01
N ASN A 931 56.46 26.50 48.99
CA ASN A 931 55.02 26.79 48.83
C ASN A 931 54.15 25.66 48.25
N ASP A 932 54.47 24.39 48.52
CA ASP A 932 53.64 23.22 48.14
C ASP A 932 53.49 23.00 46.63
N ARG A 933 54.36 23.61 45.81
CA ARG A 933 54.44 23.39 44.37
C ARG A 933 55.38 22.24 44.03
N LEU A 934 55.09 21.56 42.94
CA LEU A 934 55.82 20.39 42.45
C LEU A 934 56.49 20.73 41.13
N LYS A 935 57.79 20.50 41.03
CA LYS A 935 58.54 20.57 39.77
C LYS A 935 58.64 19.16 39.19
N ILE A 936 58.08 18.96 38.00
CA ILE A 936 58.02 17.66 37.34
C ILE A 936 58.87 17.72 36.07
N SER A 937 59.92 16.90 36.00
CA SER A 937 60.78 16.81 34.83
C SER A 937 60.27 15.75 33.87
N LEU A 938 59.82 16.20 32.69
CA LEU A 938 59.32 15.35 31.62
C LEU A 938 60.45 14.99 30.65
N PHE A 939 60.54 13.72 30.29
CA PHE A 939 61.52 13.20 29.32
C PHE A 939 60.79 12.61 28.12
N ASN A 940 61.49 12.49 27.00
CA ASN A 940 60.94 11.89 25.80
C ASN A 940 60.87 10.35 25.95
N PHE A 941 59.72 9.76 25.61
CA PHE A 941 59.50 8.32 25.76
C PHE A 941 60.27 7.48 24.72
N ASP A 942 60.36 7.97 23.49
CA ASP A 942 61.06 7.28 22.39
C ASP A 942 62.60 7.41 22.52
N ASN A 943 63.08 8.50 23.13
CA ASN A 943 64.48 8.73 23.45
C ASN A 943 64.65 9.11 24.92
N LYS A 944 64.84 8.08 25.76
CA LYS A 944 64.79 8.16 27.23
C LYS A 944 65.83 9.11 27.86
N ASP A 945 66.92 9.42 27.17
CA ASP A 945 67.95 10.35 27.66
C ASP A 945 67.67 11.82 27.28
N LYS A 946 66.65 12.07 26.45
CA LYS A 946 66.30 13.41 25.99
C LYS A 946 65.31 14.06 26.96
N PHE A 947 65.82 15.02 27.74
CA PHE A 947 65.00 15.95 28.51
C PHE A 947 64.03 16.70 27.59
N ASN A 948 62.76 16.78 27.97
CA ASN A 948 61.73 17.52 27.24
C ASN A 948 61.53 18.90 27.87
N GLN A 949 60.93 18.97 29.06
CA GLN A 949 60.73 20.21 29.82
C GLN A 949 60.44 19.96 31.30
N ASP A 950 60.63 21.00 32.11
CA ASP A 950 60.16 21.03 33.50
C ASP A 950 58.78 21.69 33.57
N PHE A 951 57.84 21.05 34.28
CA PHE A 951 56.50 21.57 34.51
C PHE A 951 56.26 21.80 36.01
N ILE A 952 55.90 23.02 36.40
CA ILE A 952 55.62 23.36 37.80
C ILE A 952 54.12 23.36 38.04
N CYS A 953 53.63 22.44 38.87
CA CYS A 953 52.21 22.24 39.14
C CYS A 953 51.88 22.20 40.63
N ASP A 954 50.60 22.40 40.94
CA ASP A 954 50.01 22.27 42.27
C ASP A 954 49.45 20.85 42.49
N TYR A 955 48.94 20.22 41.43
CA TYR A 955 48.32 18.90 41.49
C TYR A 955 48.76 18.00 40.33
N VAL A 956 48.83 16.69 40.61
CA VAL A 956 49.05 15.64 39.62
C VAL A 956 47.88 14.67 39.61
N ILE A 957 47.29 14.44 38.44
CA ILE A 957 46.23 13.45 38.25
C ILE A 957 46.81 12.26 37.48
N THR A 958 46.80 11.07 38.09
CA THR A 958 47.30 9.85 37.45
C THR A 958 46.15 9.09 36.77
N ALA A 959 46.26 8.90 35.45
CA ALA A 959 45.25 8.30 34.58
C ALA A 959 45.84 7.22 33.63
N ILE A 960 46.71 6.35 34.16
CA ILE A 960 47.50 5.37 33.39
C ILE A 960 46.86 3.98 33.26
N GLY A 961 45.56 3.86 33.55
CA GLY A 961 44.80 2.62 33.45
C GLY A 961 44.11 2.22 34.75
N GLN A 962 43.43 1.08 34.70
CA GLN A 962 42.55 0.58 35.76
C GLN A 962 42.81 -0.91 35.98
N ILE A 963 42.61 -1.39 37.20
CA ILE A 963 42.77 -2.80 37.60
C ILE A 963 41.54 -3.28 38.36
N GLY A 964 41.38 -4.61 38.42
CA GLY A 964 40.36 -5.27 39.23
C GLY A 964 40.57 -5.01 40.73
N ASP A 965 39.48 -5.05 41.50
CA ASP A 965 39.54 -4.96 42.95
C ASP A 965 40.02 -6.30 43.53
N SER A 966 41.24 -6.32 44.09
CA SER A 966 41.85 -7.50 44.69
C SER A 966 41.16 -7.97 45.97
N THR A 967 40.27 -7.15 46.54
CA THR A 967 39.47 -7.53 47.72
C THR A 967 38.21 -8.33 47.35
N VAL A 968 37.88 -8.43 46.05
CA VAL A 968 36.77 -9.28 45.59
C VAL A 968 37.29 -10.69 45.39
N ASP A 969 36.80 -11.61 46.22
CA ASP A 969 37.10 -13.02 46.08
C ASP A 969 36.11 -13.68 45.09
N PHE A 970 36.62 -14.07 43.93
CA PHE A 970 35.88 -14.81 42.90
C PHE A 970 36.00 -16.34 43.06
N GLY A 971 36.55 -16.81 44.18
CA GLY A 971 36.79 -18.21 44.47
C GLY A 971 38.06 -18.77 43.81
N THR A 972 38.54 -19.91 44.32
CA THR A 972 39.84 -20.51 43.91
C THR A 972 39.88 -21.03 42.48
N SER A 973 38.73 -21.13 41.81
CA SER A 973 38.60 -21.72 40.46
C SER A 973 38.65 -20.70 39.33
N ILE A 974 38.59 -19.39 39.63
CA ILE A 974 38.63 -18.29 38.67
C ILE A 974 40.02 -17.66 38.69
N LYS A 975 40.70 -17.63 37.53
CA LYS A 975 42.03 -17.02 37.40
C LYS A 975 41.92 -15.60 36.86
N VAL A 976 42.71 -14.70 37.44
CA VAL A 976 42.87 -13.32 36.97
C VAL A 976 44.27 -13.08 36.40
N ASP A 977 44.42 -12.12 35.50
CA ASP A 977 45.71 -11.66 34.99
C ASP A 977 46.37 -10.62 35.93
N GLU A 978 47.54 -10.12 35.53
CA GLU A 978 48.31 -9.10 36.27
C GLU A 978 47.54 -7.80 36.55
N ASN A 979 46.47 -7.54 35.80
CA ASN A 979 45.61 -6.36 35.96
C ASN A 979 44.30 -6.68 36.69
N GLY A 980 44.17 -7.91 37.22
CA GLY A 980 42.96 -8.36 37.89
C GLY A 980 41.80 -8.68 36.94
N LYS A 981 42.04 -8.82 35.63
CA LYS A 981 41.00 -9.23 34.67
C LYS A 981 40.86 -10.74 34.65
N ILE A 982 39.63 -11.24 34.55
CA ILE A 982 39.35 -12.68 34.50
C ILE A 982 39.81 -13.25 33.16
N ILE A 983 40.73 -14.23 33.21
CA ILE A 983 41.30 -14.89 32.04
C ILE A 983 40.27 -15.87 31.47
N ASN A 984 39.86 -15.65 30.23
CA ASN A 984 38.86 -16.49 29.57
C ASN A 984 38.95 -16.41 28.05
N ASN A 985 38.73 -17.54 27.37
CA ASN A 985 38.71 -17.60 25.91
C ASN A 985 37.32 -17.39 25.29
N ASN A 986 36.20 -17.43 26.02
CA ASN A 986 34.85 -17.34 25.42
C ASN A 986 33.72 -17.04 26.43
N THR A 987 33.80 -15.98 27.24
CA THR A 987 32.75 -15.52 28.19
C THR A 987 32.30 -16.51 29.29
N LYS A 988 32.65 -17.80 29.21
CA LYS A 988 32.36 -18.87 30.16
C LYS A 988 33.57 -19.22 31.02
N THR A 989 33.45 -19.18 32.34
CA THR A 989 34.58 -19.51 33.22
C THR A 989 34.82 -21.03 33.27
N LYS A 990 35.81 -21.49 34.05
CA LYS A 990 35.99 -22.93 34.33
C LYS A 990 34.83 -23.52 35.15
N ILE A 991 34.05 -22.68 35.84
CA ILE A 991 32.85 -23.09 36.58
C ILE A 991 31.67 -23.12 35.61
N LYS A 992 30.94 -24.24 35.57
CA LYS A 992 29.98 -24.55 34.50
C LYS A 992 28.87 -23.51 34.32
N ASN A 993 28.40 -22.88 35.40
CA ASN A 993 27.27 -21.95 35.42
C ASN A 993 27.66 -20.47 35.60
N VAL A 994 28.95 -20.14 35.52
CA VAL A 994 29.46 -18.77 35.73
C VAL A 994 30.03 -18.18 34.43
N PHE A 995 29.57 -16.98 34.11
CA PHE A 995 29.96 -16.19 32.93
C PHE A 995 30.58 -14.85 33.34
N VAL A 996 31.32 -14.23 32.44
CA VAL A 996 31.99 -12.94 32.66
C VAL A 996 31.69 -11.96 31.52
N ALA A 997 31.45 -10.70 31.87
CA ALA A 997 31.15 -9.63 30.92
C ALA A 997 31.71 -8.28 31.39
N GLY A 998 31.88 -7.33 30.48
CA GLY A 998 32.37 -5.98 30.76
C GLY A 998 33.89 -5.89 30.84
N ASP A 999 34.38 -4.82 31.44
CA ASP A 999 35.82 -4.48 31.48
C ASP A 999 36.66 -5.48 32.29
N ILE A 1000 36.02 -6.25 33.17
CA ILE A 1000 36.63 -7.34 33.94
C ILE A 1000 36.98 -8.56 33.07
N CYS A 1001 36.37 -8.70 31.88
CA CYS A 1001 36.68 -9.77 30.95
C CYS A 1001 37.96 -9.46 30.16
N GLN A 1002 38.93 -10.38 30.19
CA GLN A 1002 40.12 -10.29 29.33
C GLN A 1002 39.70 -10.29 27.84
N GLY A 1003 40.30 -9.40 27.04
CA GLY A 1003 40.04 -9.28 25.61
C GLY A 1003 38.79 -8.47 25.21
N ASN A 1004 38.01 -7.96 26.17
CA ASN A 1004 36.92 -7.03 25.88
C ASN A 1004 37.45 -5.58 25.73
N ASN A 1005 37.00 -4.88 24.69
CA ASN A 1005 37.31 -3.46 24.50
C ASN A 1005 36.67 -2.62 25.61
N MET A 1006 37.47 -1.75 26.26
CA MET A 1006 37.04 -0.88 27.36
C MET A 1006 36.27 0.34 26.83
N SER A 1007 35.06 0.10 26.36
CA SER A 1007 34.12 1.14 25.91
C SER A 1007 32.68 0.79 26.28
N LEU A 1008 31.81 1.81 26.37
CA LEU A 1008 30.41 1.62 26.75
C LEU A 1008 29.70 0.52 25.94
N ILE A 1009 29.74 0.61 24.61
CA ILE A 1009 29.06 -0.36 23.75
C ILE A 1009 29.76 -1.72 23.74
N GLY A 1010 31.08 -1.79 24.02
CA GLY A 1010 31.80 -3.04 24.22
C GLY A 1010 31.33 -3.76 25.48
N ALA A 1011 31.19 -3.02 26.59
CA ALA A 1011 30.62 -3.54 27.83
C ALA A 1011 29.18 -4.04 27.63
N ILE A 1012 28.32 -3.23 27.00
CA ILE A 1012 26.94 -3.62 26.64
C ILE A 1012 26.94 -4.91 25.82
N ALA A 1013 27.71 -4.96 24.73
CA ALA A 1013 27.78 -6.12 23.83
C ALA A 1013 28.28 -7.40 24.54
N SER A 1014 29.28 -7.28 25.41
CA SER A 1014 29.78 -8.42 26.18
C SER A 1014 28.75 -8.95 27.20
N GLY A 1015 27.95 -8.07 27.82
CA GLY A 1015 26.85 -8.46 28.70
C GLY A 1015 25.77 -9.24 27.96
N LYS A 1016 25.39 -8.75 26.77
CA LYS A 1016 24.44 -9.44 25.89
C LYS A 1016 24.96 -10.79 25.41
N LYS A 1017 26.26 -10.86 25.06
CA LYS A 1017 26.91 -12.13 24.72
C LYS A 1017 26.86 -13.12 25.89
N ALA A 1018 27.13 -12.66 27.11
CA ALA A 1018 26.99 -13.50 28.30
C ALA A 1018 25.54 -13.98 28.52
N ALA A 1019 24.54 -13.12 28.31
CA ALA A 1019 23.14 -13.51 28.38
C ALA A 1019 22.78 -14.62 27.36
N VAL A 1020 23.30 -14.55 26.13
CA VAL A 1020 23.11 -15.63 25.14
C VAL A 1020 23.76 -16.93 25.61
N GLU A 1021 24.97 -16.89 26.16
CA GLU A 1021 25.64 -18.08 26.68
C GLU A 1021 24.91 -18.70 27.90
N VAL A 1022 24.28 -17.88 28.74
CA VAL A 1022 23.36 -18.35 29.80
C VAL A 1022 22.18 -19.12 29.20
N ARG A 1023 21.58 -18.60 28.12
CA ARG A 1023 20.49 -19.30 27.41
C ARG A 1023 20.96 -20.60 26.78
N LYS A 1024 22.15 -20.64 26.18
CA LYS A 1024 22.72 -21.89 25.65
C LYS A 1024 22.87 -22.95 26.74
N LEU A 1025 23.27 -22.53 27.95
CA LEU A 1025 23.40 -23.41 29.10
C LEU A 1025 22.05 -23.90 29.63
N LEU A 1026 21.04 -23.02 29.72
CA LEU A 1026 19.78 -23.30 30.42
C LEU A 1026 18.62 -23.74 29.51
N GLU A 1027 18.68 -23.50 28.19
CA GLU A 1027 17.55 -23.69 27.26
C GLU A 1027 17.86 -24.54 26.02
N ASN A 1028 19.02 -25.21 25.94
CA ASN A 1028 19.51 -25.85 24.69
C ASN A 1028 19.48 -24.88 23.48
N TYR A 1029 19.63 -23.58 23.74
CA TYR A 1029 19.70 -22.57 22.69
C TYR A 1029 20.95 -22.79 21.84
N THR A 1030 20.83 -22.74 20.52
CA THR A 1030 21.91 -23.15 19.60
C THR A 1030 22.58 -21.99 18.85
N PHE A 1031 21.99 -20.79 18.88
CA PHE A 1031 22.48 -19.64 18.10
C PHE A 1031 23.54 -18.84 18.85
N ASP A 1032 24.51 -18.31 18.11
CA ASP A 1032 25.54 -17.40 18.64
C ASP A 1032 24.98 -15.99 18.90
N TYR A 1033 25.76 -15.20 19.64
CA TYR A 1033 25.43 -13.78 19.84
C TYR A 1033 25.49 -13.01 18.51
N GLU A 1034 24.35 -12.45 18.09
CA GLU A 1034 24.17 -11.77 16.80
C GLU A 1034 25.14 -10.60 16.59
N GLY A 1035 25.47 -9.86 17.65
CA GLY A 1035 26.42 -8.74 17.60
C GLY A 1035 27.90 -9.16 17.58
N ASN A 1036 28.22 -10.47 17.56
CA ASN A 1036 29.58 -10.97 17.76
C ASN A 1036 30.53 -10.58 16.62
N LEU A 1037 30.05 -10.43 15.39
CA LEU A 1037 30.88 -9.93 14.28
C LEU A 1037 31.35 -8.49 14.55
N ALA A 1038 30.42 -7.59 14.90
CA ALA A 1038 30.73 -6.21 15.22
C ALA A 1038 31.57 -6.09 16.50
N LEU A 1039 31.32 -6.93 17.50
CA LEU A 1039 32.12 -7.00 18.73
C LEU A 1039 33.55 -7.48 18.46
N LYS A 1040 33.75 -8.48 17.60
CA LYS A 1040 35.09 -8.93 17.17
C LYS A 1040 35.84 -7.82 16.41
N ARG A 1041 35.17 -7.09 15.51
CA ARG A 1041 35.76 -5.92 14.83
C ARG A 1041 36.21 -4.87 15.86
N LEU A 1042 35.41 -4.61 16.88
CA LEU A 1042 35.76 -3.69 17.94
C LEU A 1042 36.96 -4.16 18.79
N ASN A 1043 37.05 -5.46 19.08
CA ASN A 1043 38.11 -6.01 19.94
C ASN A 1043 39.45 -6.25 19.20
N ASN A 1044 39.43 -6.51 17.89
CA ASN A 1044 40.62 -6.95 17.14
C ASN A 1044 41.37 -5.85 16.37
N THR A 1045 40.84 -4.63 16.28
CA THR A 1045 41.34 -3.63 15.31
C THR A 1045 41.94 -2.41 16.02
N ASN A 1046 43.07 -1.90 15.51
CA ASN A 1046 43.48 -0.51 15.77
C ASN A 1046 42.38 0.40 15.21
N ILE A 1047 41.75 1.20 16.07
CA ILE A 1047 40.63 2.07 15.71
C ILE A 1047 41.08 3.01 14.56
N PRO A 1048 40.41 3.02 13.39
CA PRO A 1048 40.76 3.91 12.29
C PRO A 1048 40.72 5.39 12.69
N GLU A 1049 41.51 6.23 12.02
CA GLU A 1049 41.48 7.70 12.21
C GLU A 1049 40.04 8.25 12.15
N PHE A 1050 39.77 9.23 13.02
CA PHE A 1050 38.48 9.90 13.12
C PHE A 1050 38.08 10.56 11.81
N ARG A 1051 36.84 10.31 11.38
CA ARG A 1051 36.24 10.88 10.17
C ARG A 1051 34.89 11.50 10.53
N THR A 1052 34.66 12.75 10.13
CA THR A 1052 33.35 13.40 10.24
C THR A 1052 32.67 13.40 8.89
N ASN A 1053 31.39 13.01 8.87
CA ASN A 1053 30.54 13.30 7.73
C ASN A 1053 29.95 14.70 7.91
N ASN A 1054 30.56 15.69 7.25
CA ASN A 1054 30.15 17.10 7.36
C ASN A 1054 28.87 17.42 6.57
N GLU A 1055 28.32 16.47 5.79
CA GLU A 1055 27.13 16.70 4.97
C GLU A 1055 25.81 16.57 5.74
N ILE A 1056 25.79 15.83 6.85
CA ILE A 1056 24.57 15.57 7.64
C ILE A 1056 24.65 16.32 8.97
N VAL A 1057 23.79 17.33 9.14
CA VAL A 1057 23.67 18.12 10.38
C VAL A 1057 22.29 17.88 11.02
N GLY A 1058 22.25 17.01 12.03
CA GLY A 1058 21.01 16.74 12.78
C GLY A 1058 19.98 15.91 12.01
N ILE A 1059 18.69 16.23 12.17
CA ILE A 1059 17.56 15.57 11.49
C ILE A 1059 17.06 16.45 10.34
N ASP A 1060 17.94 16.81 9.40
CA ASP A 1060 17.51 17.43 8.14
C ASP A 1060 17.10 16.32 7.16
N LYS A 1061 15.80 16.18 6.91
CA LYS A 1061 15.24 15.15 6.04
C LYS A 1061 15.81 15.20 4.62
N THR A 1062 16.08 16.39 4.08
CA THR A 1062 16.59 16.54 2.71
C THR A 1062 18.01 15.99 2.56
N GLN A 1063 18.83 16.13 3.59
CA GLN A 1063 20.17 15.56 3.64
C GLN A 1063 20.10 14.04 3.80
N LEU A 1064 19.24 13.54 4.70
CA LEU A 1064 19.09 12.12 4.96
C LEU A 1064 18.53 11.35 3.76
N GLU A 1065 17.63 11.93 2.96
CA GLU A 1065 17.08 11.31 1.75
C GLU A 1065 18.14 11.05 0.65
N ASN A 1066 19.33 11.65 0.74
CA ASN A 1066 20.45 11.32 -0.16
C ASN A 1066 21.12 9.98 0.17
N TYR A 1067 20.77 9.35 1.29
CA TYR A 1067 21.37 8.12 1.79
C TYR A 1067 20.34 6.99 1.87
N ASP A 1068 20.79 5.78 1.53
CA ASP A 1068 20.02 4.55 1.67
C ASP A 1068 20.87 3.53 2.42
N LEU A 1069 20.40 3.11 3.60
CA LEU A 1069 21.03 2.03 4.37
C LEU A 1069 20.32 0.73 4.02
N PHE A 1070 20.85 -0.01 3.06
CA PHE A 1070 20.21 -1.19 2.51
C PHE A 1070 20.57 -2.47 3.29
N GLN A 1071 19.56 -3.25 3.71
CA GLN A 1071 19.75 -4.57 4.34
C GLN A 1071 18.57 -5.50 4.00
N SER A 1072 18.87 -6.77 3.71
CA SER A 1072 17.86 -7.84 3.61
C SER A 1072 17.03 -7.92 4.89
N CYS A 1073 15.73 -8.15 4.73
CA CYS A 1073 14.78 -8.24 5.84
C CYS A 1073 13.77 -9.37 5.62
N GLN A 1074 13.70 -10.30 6.58
CA GLN A 1074 12.81 -11.48 6.59
C GLN A 1074 11.30 -11.18 6.58
N LYS A 1075 10.89 -9.93 6.81
CA LYS A 1075 9.48 -9.56 6.96
C LYS A 1075 9.09 -8.30 6.20
N CYS A 1076 9.85 -7.90 5.17
CA CYS A 1076 9.55 -6.64 4.49
C CYS A 1076 8.16 -6.68 3.79
N ASN A 1077 7.80 -7.77 3.12
CA ASN A 1077 6.54 -7.95 2.38
C ASN A 1077 6.13 -6.79 1.44
N HIS A 1078 7.03 -5.85 1.14
CA HIS A 1078 6.72 -4.62 0.43
C HIS A 1078 6.06 -4.84 -0.92
N CYS A 1079 6.58 -5.82 -1.67
CA CYS A 1079 6.07 -6.19 -2.98
C CYS A 1079 4.63 -6.77 -2.94
N ILE A 1080 4.19 -7.27 -1.79
CA ILE A 1080 2.82 -7.75 -1.55
C ILE A 1080 1.95 -6.62 -0.96
N ASP A 1081 2.42 -5.98 0.11
CA ASP A 1081 1.60 -5.10 0.95
C ASP A 1081 1.49 -3.66 0.40
N ASN A 1082 2.38 -3.26 -0.51
CA ASN A 1082 2.35 -1.94 -1.16
C ASN A 1082 2.20 -1.99 -2.68
N PHE A 1083 2.61 -3.08 -3.34
CA PHE A 1083 2.53 -3.23 -4.79
C PHE A 1083 1.48 -4.25 -5.24
N GLY A 1084 1.49 -5.47 -4.70
CA GLY A 1084 0.40 -6.46 -4.80
C GLY A 1084 0.19 -7.14 -6.15
N CYS A 1085 1.24 -7.42 -6.92
CA CYS A 1085 1.09 -8.09 -8.22
C CYS A 1085 0.39 -9.46 -8.09
N PRO A 1086 -0.63 -9.78 -8.93
CA PRO A 1086 -1.29 -11.09 -8.89
C PRO A 1086 -0.39 -12.29 -9.22
N ALA A 1087 0.77 -12.04 -9.84
CA ALA A 1087 1.82 -13.03 -10.09
C ALA A 1087 2.77 -13.22 -8.89
N MET A 1088 2.60 -12.49 -7.79
CA MET A 1088 3.38 -12.70 -6.57
C MET A 1088 2.55 -13.45 -5.55
N VAL A 1089 3.06 -14.60 -5.12
CA VAL A 1089 2.39 -15.48 -4.15
C VAL A 1089 3.32 -15.74 -2.96
N LYS A 1090 2.73 -15.92 -1.77
CA LYS A 1090 3.48 -16.36 -0.59
C LYS A 1090 3.39 -17.89 -0.49
N VAL A 1091 4.51 -18.58 -0.61
CA VAL A 1091 4.66 -20.03 -0.42
C VAL A 1091 5.59 -20.26 0.76
N ASN A 1092 5.10 -20.92 1.82
CA ASN A 1092 5.85 -21.14 3.07
C ASN A 1092 6.43 -19.84 3.67
N GLY A 1093 5.65 -18.76 3.63
CA GLY A 1093 6.07 -17.43 4.10
C GLY A 1093 7.03 -16.69 3.16
N LYS A 1094 7.44 -17.26 2.03
CA LYS A 1094 8.36 -16.65 1.07
C LYS A 1094 7.64 -16.16 -0.17
N VAL A 1095 8.03 -14.98 -0.66
CA VAL A 1095 7.52 -14.46 -1.93
C VAL A 1095 8.12 -15.26 -3.08
N GLN A 1096 7.25 -15.74 -3.97
CA GLN A 1096 7.61 -16.40 -5.22
C GLN A 1096 6.85 -15.75 -6.38
N ILE A 1097 7.42 -15.85 -7.57
CA ILE A 1097 6.75 -15.43 -8.81
C ILE A 1097 6.02 -16.64 -9.38
N ASP A 1098 4.70 -16.54 -9.52
CA ASP A 1098 3.89 -17.45 -10.31
C ASP A 1098 4.12 -17.16 -11.79
N LEU A 1099 4.91 -18.01 -12.44
CA LEU A 1099 5.29 -17.87 -13.85
C LEU A 1099 4.08 -17.99 -14.80
N THR A 1100 3.00 -18.67 -14.39
CA THR A 1100 1.79 -18.81 -15.22
C THR A 1100 1.02 -17.49 -15.35
N ARG A 1101 1.18 -16.59 -14.37
CA ARG A 1101 0.52 -15.28 -14.32
C ARG A 1101 1.48 -14.13 -14.62
N CYS A 1102 2.78 -14.39 -14.68
CA CYS A 1102 3.79 -13.35 -14.86
C CYS A 1102 3.79 -12.85 -16.31
N THR A 1103 3.64 -11.55 -16.49
CA THR A 1103 3.69 -10.89 -17.81
C THR A 1103 5.08 -10.39 -18.19
N LEU A 1104 6.10 -10.71 -17.39
CA LEU A 1104 7.50 -10.33 -17.62
C LEU A 1104 7.69 -8.81 -17.83
N CYS A 1105 6.94 -7.98 -17.10
CA CYS A 1105 7.07 -6.52 -17.15
C CYS A 1105 8.31 -5.96 -16.44
N GLY A 1106 8.99 -6.75 -15.59
CA GLY A 1106 10.19 -6.33 -14.85
C GLY A 1106 9.98 -5.41 -13.65
N LEU A 1107 8.83 -4.76 -13.52
CA LEU A 1107 8.54 -3.74 -12.50
C LEU A 1107 8.81 -4.17 -11.05
N CYS A 1108 8.61 -5.45 -10.75
CA CYS A 1108 8.86 -6.00 -9.42
C CYS A 1108 10.32 -5.90 -8.95
N ILE A 1109 11.27 -5.81 -9.90
CA ILE A 1109 12.69 -5.64 -9.64
C ILE A 1109 12.95 -4.28 -8.98
N ASP A 1110 12.33 -3.23 -9.54
CA ASP A 1110 12.44 -1.88 -9.02
C ASP A 1110 11.68 -1.73 -7.70
N VAL A 1111 10.49 -2.35 -7.59
CA VAL A 1111 9.67 -2.38 -6.37
C VAL A 1111 10.43 -2.99 -5.19
N CYS A 1112 11.22 -4.04 -5.39
CA CYS A 1112 11.88 -4.74 -4.29
C CYS A 1112 12.94 -3.84 -3.62
N PRO A 1113 12.75 -3.37 -2.37
CA PRO A 1113 13.77 -2.56 -1.70
C PRO A 1113 15.05 -3.37 -1.44
N ASN A 1114 14.97 -4.71 -1.54
CA ASN A 1114 16.07 -5.61 -1.24
C ASN A 1114 16.94 -6.08 -2.41
N ASN A 1115 16.63 -5.63 -3.63
CA ASN A 1115 17.27 -6.18 -4.85
C ASN A 1115 17.23 -7.73 -4.89
N ALA A 1116 16.21 -8.31 -4.26
CA ALA A 1116 16.02 -9.75 -4.17
C ALA A 1116 15.30 -10.31 -5.39
N ILE A 1117 14.84 -9.45 -6.30
CA ILE A 1117 14.14 -9.86 -7.51
C ILE A 1117 15.01 -9.42 -8.69
N SER A 1118 15.33 -10.34 -9.58
CA SER A 1118 16.18 -10.05 -10.74
C SER A 1118 15.77 -10.87 -11.96
N TRP A 1119 16.23 -10.42 -13.11
CA TRP A 1119 16.20 -11.21 -14.33
C TRP A 1119 17.19 -12.37 -14.25
N VAL A 1120 16.77 -13.54 -14.72
CA VAL A 1120 17.65 -14.70 -14.93
C VAL A 1120 17.44 -15.19 -16.37
N THR A 1121 18.53 -15.43 -17.08
CA THR A 1121 18.49 -16.05 -18.41
C THR A 1121 18.23 -17.55 -18.24
N GLU A 1122 17.29 -18.14 -18.97
CA GLU A 1122 17.22 -19.59 -19.03
C GLU A 1122 18.49 -20.12 -19.71
N ILE A 1123 19.39 -20.72 -18.94
CA ILE A 1123 20.43 -21.60 -19.46
C ILE A 1123 20.02 -23.02 -19.05
N GLU A 1124 19.66 -23.81 -20.06
CA GLU A 1124 19.63 -25.27 -20.11
C GLU A 1124 18.93 -26.03 -18.97
N ASN A 1125 17.65 -26.37 -19.19
CA ASN A 1125 17.14 -27.70 -18.83
C ASN A 1125 15.87 -28.00 -19.64
N GLU A 1126 16.04 -28.78 -20.72
CA GLU A 1126 14.95 -29.27 -21.59
C GLU A 1126 13.95 -30.20 -20.88
N SER A 1127 14.20 -30.58 -19.62
CA SER A 1127 13.36 -31.51 -18.86
C SER A 1127 12.09 -30.88 -18.25
N SER A 1128 11.89 -29.57 -18.33
CA SER A 1128 10.74 -28.87 -17.70
C SER A 1128 9.63 -28.45 -18.69
N LYS A 1129 9.80 -28.70 -19.99
CA LYS A 1129 8.87 -28.24 -21.03
C LYS A 1129 7.52 -28.96 -21.06
N GLN A 1130 7.29 -30.00 -20.25
CA GLN A 1130 6.06 -30.81 -20.31
C GLN A 1130 4.89 -30.31 -19.44
N ILE A 1131 5.01 -29.18 -18.74
CA ILE A 1131 3.92 -28.65 -17.89
C ILE A 1131 3.33 -27.31 -18.41
N LEU A 1132 3.71 -26.89 -19.63
CA LEU A 1132 3.22 -25.64 -20.23
C LEU A 1132 2.62 -25.89 -21.62
N ILE A 1133 1.43 -26.50 -21.65
CA ILE A 1133 0.42 -26.36 -22.72
C ILE A 1133 -0.92 -26.08 -22.06
#